data_AF-A0A7Y0DNE1-F1
#
_entry.id   AF-A0A7Y0DNE1-F1
#
_cell.length_a   1.000
_cell.length_b   1.000
_cell.length_c   1.000
_cell.angle_alpha   90.00
_cell.angle_beta   90.00
_cell.angle_gamma   90.00
#
_symmetry.space_group_name_H-M   'P 1'
#
loop_
_entity.id
_entity.type
_entity.pdbx_description
1 polymer ?
#
loop_
_entity_poly.entity_id
_entity_poly.type
_entity_poly.pdbx_seq_one_letter_code
_entity_poly.pdbx_strand_id
1 'polypeptide(L)'
;MNDTVALQIDTFLPYMRDVIRCEQSLRELNLMWRIIEASAKMNCPLEAKAILPTMAATRAGFNRLEQELVTSLVREKVATVLSEIGTKAQYVIDIVVRNLYERTADVGFLATDNALCAFAAGLHENQDMIRARLRAYRNKYTVYDEIILLDVAGNVLVQIDDATPLEGSADALIALTLASDSYVETFRASDLRPGKRQALIYSRRMLHPDTGAVVGVLCLCFNFEQEMAGIFASHRDPAGCSNMLLLDGDNRVIESADPIWIPLGAKVPTNQNGVPELMMFGGREYLVRTFAANGYQGYMGPIGWQGQVMIPVEIAFTGGASNALEGLAPAISEGLLSHAQSFCPPLYEIMTAAETIRRVVWNGQVMTTGQHGELLKLKTVLEQISETGVRSNELFAKSINDLYQTVLTSRLRDSEFVSHLLVDLLDRNLFERSDDCRWWALTPELRAALAGPECDWETNERINGILEYINRLYTVYTRIFVYDVSGCIVACTHPQQDGSSVIGTSIDAVTLEQVRALRTEQDYHVSQFTPTPLYGDASTYIYHAAIRAPEDERLVVGGIGIVFDAAPEFSAMLHGALAGKKDTTAFFIDRQGMVISSTDPSRPVGARLEIDPALLALPNGASASRIVIHDGHYAILGCTASCGYREFKVSDGYREDMLAIVFDAFGTVRERNGMSSKAEIAMTPDSMASSGHEFATFFIDGALFGLPAEYAMEALPASEVSPVSMHGRAERIGLLAPQRDNENKNFVWVFDLGHLIRGIPSVIDNGSHVIIVRYGNQTLGLLVSELHAVPQFSAAQITPTPFGGHADGMLVTQVIKANGGQLLIQAIDVAYLFSKLMDSEKPEPAIVV
;
A
#
# COMPACT_ATOMS: atom_id res chain seq x y z
N MET A 1 -4.29 21.55 15.60
CA MET A 1 -5.72 21.91 15.55
C MET A 1 -6.02 22.10 14.08
N ASN A 2 -6.50 21.04 13.41
CA ASN A 2 -6.88 21.08 12.00
C ASN A 2 -8.40 21.24 11.98
N ASP A 3 -8.89 22.34 11.41
CA ASP A 3 -10.27 22.45 10.96
C ASP A 3 -10.44 21.47 9.79
N THR A 4 -10.78 20.21 10.09
CA THR A 4 -11.26 19.27 9.08
C THR A 4 -12.54 19.83 8.49
N VAL A 5 -12.46 20.35 7.26
CA VAL A 5 -13.61 20.69 6.42
C VAL A 5 -14.59 19.51 6.48
N ALA A 6 -15.81 19.77 6.94
CA ALA A 6 -16.82 18.73 7.09
C ALA A 6 -17.17 18.19 5.70
N LEU A 7 -16.88 16.91 5.46
CA LEU A 7 -17.27 16.22 4.23
C LEU A 7 -18.79 16.30 4.06
N GLN A 8 -19.25 16.80 2.91
CA GLN A 8 -20.66 16.82 2.56
C GLN A 8 -21.11 15.43 2.10
N ILE A 9 -21.54 14.60 3.05
CA ILE A 9 -21.91 13.19 2.83
C ILE A 9 -23.00 13.07 1.75
N ASP A 10 -24.02 13.93 1.81
CA ASP A 10 -25.16 13.92 0.89
C ASP A 10 -24.76 14.12 -0.58
N THR A 11 -23.62 14.76 -0.82
CA THR A 11 -23.08 14.97 -2.17
C THR A 11 -22.51 13.68 -2.76
N PHE A 12 -21.91 12.81 -1.95
CA PHE A 12 -21.23 11.60 -2.43
C PHE A 12 -22.06 10.33 -2.31
N LEU A 13 -22.94 10.26 -1.30
CA LEU A 13 -23.75 9.08 -1.00
C LEU A 13 -24.52 8.52 -2.22
N PRO A 14 -25.13 9.34 -3.12
CA PRO A 14 -25.83 8.84 -4.32
C PRO A 14 -24.99 7.95 -5.24
N TYR A 15 -23.67 8.10 -5.21
CA TYR A 15 -22.73 7.37 -6.06
C TYR A 15 -22.20 6.08 -5.42
N MET A 16 -22.54 5.81 -4.15
CA MET A 16 -22.08 4.66 -3.36
C MET A 16 -23.22 3.67 -3.08
N ARG A 17 -23.52 2.82 -4.06
CA ARG A 17 -24.69 1.90 -4.00
C ARG A 17 -24.66 0.92 -2.83
N ASP A 18 -23.47 0.45 -2.47
CA ASP A 18 -23.24 -0.45 -1.33
C ASP A 18 -23.50 0.26 -0.01
N VAL A 19 -23.03 1.51 0.14
CA VAL A 19 -23.28 2.33 1.33
C VAL A 19 -24.77 2.67 1.46
N ILE A 20 -25.46 2.99 0.35
CA ILE A 20 -26.91 3.21 0.36
C ILE A 20 -27.66 1.95 0.84
N ARG A 21 -27.27 0.77 0.38
CA ARG A 21 -27.88 -0.50 0.83
C ARG A 21 -27.66 -0.74 2.33
N CYS A 22 -26.46 -0.40 2.83
CA CYS A 22 -26.16 -0.45 4.26
C CYS A 22 -27.04 0.53 5.04
N GLU A 23 -27.13 1.79 4.60
CA GLU A 23 -27.98 2.81 5.23
C GLU A 23 -29.44 2.36 5.30
N GLN A 24 -29.98 1.84 4.20
CA GLN A 24 -31.36 1.32 4.15
C GLN A 24 -31.58 0.18 5.15
N SER A 25 -30.63 -0.75 5.23
CA SER A 25 -30.70 -1.88 6.18
C SER A 25 -30.67 -1.41 7.64
N LEU A 26 -29.88 -0.39 7.95
CA LEU A 26 -29.81 0.21 9.29
C LEU A 26 -31.09 0.97 9.65
N ARG A 27 -31.66 1.71 8.70
CA ARG A 27 -32.96 2.39 8.88
C ARG A 27 -34.10 1.40 9.14
N GLU A 28 -34.12 0.27 8.43
CA GLU A 28 -35.10 -0.80 8.66
C GLU A 28 -34.99 -1.37 10.08
N LEU A 29 -33.77 -1.67 10.54
CA LEU A 29 -33.53 -2.14 11.91
C LEU A 29 -33.98 -1.12 12.96
N ASN A 30 -33.66 0.16 12.75
CA ASN A 30 -34.04 1.25 13.63
C ASN A 30 -35.57 1.40 13.73
N LEU A 31 -36.28 1.23 12.61
CA LEU A 31 -37.74 1.18 12.57
C LEU A 31 -38.30 -0.03 13.34
N MET A 32 -37.71 -1.21 13.17
CA MET A 32 -38.10 -2.41 13.94
C MET A 32 -37.96 -2.17 15.45
N TRP A 33 -36.83 -1.63 15.91
CA TRP A 33 -36.62 -1.26 17.31
C TRP A 33 -37.68 -0.30 17.85
N ARG A 34 -38.09 0.69 17.04
CA ARG A 34 -39.14 1.65 17.41
C ARG A 34 -40.52 0.98 17.54
N ILE A 35 -40.83 0.03 16.65
CA ILE A 35 -42.09 -0.74 16.70
C ILE A 35 -42.11 -1.63 17.94
N ILE A 36 -41.00 -2.31 18.26
CA ILE A 36 -40.89 -3.17 19.43
C ILE A 36 -41.02 -2.33 20.72
N GLU A 37 -40.36 -1.17 20.82
CA GLU A 37 -40.48 -0.27 21.96
C GLU A 37 -41.93 0.22 22.17
N ALA A 38 -42.62 0.59 21.08
CA ALA A 38 -44.02 1.02 21.14
C ALA A 38 -44.95 -0.13 21.57
N SER A 39 -44.73 -1.33 21.01
CA SER A 39 -45.49 -2.53 21.38
C SER A 39 -45.30 -2.90 22.85
N ALA A 40 -44.06 -2.85 23.36
CA ALA A 40 -43.75 -3.08 24.77
C ALA A 40 -44.47 -2.09 25.69
N LYS A 41 -44.45 -0.79 25.34
CA LYS A 41 -45.15 0.28 26.09
C LYS A 41 -46.67 0.12 26.09
N MET A 42 -47.26 -0.34 25.00
CA MET A 42 -48.72 -0.49 24.88
C MET A 42 -49.24 -1.78 25.51
N ASN A 43 -48.49 -2.88 25.39
CA ASN A 43 -48.97 -4.22 25.76
C ASN A 43 -48.52 -4.70 27.15
N CYS A 44 -47.38 -4.22 27.67
CA CYS A 44 -46.78 -4.69 28.94
C CYS A 44 -46.12 -3.56 29.77
N PRO A 45 -46.83 -2.45 30.09
CA PRO A 45 -46.20 -1.25 30.64
C PRO A 45 -45.61 -1.42 32.06
N LEU A 46 -46.17 -2.31 32.89
CA LEU A 46 -45.71 -2.53 34.26
C LEU A 46 -44.54 -3.50 34.31
N GLU A 47 -44.60 -4.56 33.52
CA GLU A 47 -43.64 -5.65 33.46
C GLU A 47 -42.38 -5.25 32.67
N ALA A 48 -42.54 -4.44 31.61
CA ALA A 48 -41.42 -3.95 30.80
C ALA A 48 -40.70 -2.74 31.42
N LYS A 49 -41.14 -2.23 32.57
CA LYS A 49 -40.60 -1.02 33.21
C LYS A 49 -39.08 -1.09 33.45
N ALA A 50 -38.54 -2.27 33.72
CA ALA A 50 -37.11 -2.52 33.90
C ALA A 50 -36.32 -2.57 32.58
N ILE A 51 -36.97 -2.88 31.45
CA ILE A 51 -36.33 -3.13 30.15
C ILE A 51 -36.43 -1.90 29.23
N LEU A 52 -37.53 -1.13 29.34
CA LEU A 52 -37.81 0.05 28.50
C LEU A 52 -36.68 1.10 28.50
N PRO A 53 -36.04 1.46 29.64
CA PRO A 53 -34.92 2.41 29.64
C PRO A 53 -33.73 1.89 28.83
N THR A 54 -33.40 0.61 28.97
CA THR A 54 -32.29 -0.03 28.24
C THR A 54 -32.57 -0.12 26.75
N MET A 55 -33.82 -0.43 26.36
CA MET A 55 -34.23 -0.41 24.95
C MET A 55 -34.13 1.00 24.34
N ALA A 56 -34.58 2.02 25.06
CA ALA A 56 -34.50 3.40 24.61
C ALA A 56 -33.04 3.86 24.46
N ALA A 57 -32.17 3.53 25.42
CA ALA A 57 -30.74 3.80 25.36
C ALA A 57 -30.07 3.08 24.18
N THR A 58 -30.43 1.82 23.95
CA THR A 58 -29.89 1.03 22.83
C THR A 58 -30.35 1.59 21.48
N ARG A 59 -31.63 1.94 21.33
CA ARG A 59 -32.14 2.59 20.11
C ARG A 59 -31.43 3.91 19.83
N ALA A 60 -31.16 4.71 20.87
CA ALA A 60 -30.38 5.93 20.72
C ALA A 60 -28.95 5.64 20.26
N GLY A 61 -28.32 4.59 20.79
CA GLY A 61 -27.01 4.09 20.33
C GLY A 61 -27.02 3.68 18.85
N PHE A 62 -28.01 2.90 18.41
CA PHE A 62 -28.13 2.51 17.00
C PHE A 62 -28.38 3.68 16.06
N ASN A 63 -29.21 4.65 16.45
CA ASN A 63 -29.43 5.87 15.65
C ASN A 63 -28.13 6.65 15.45
N ARG A 64 -27.34 6.79 16.52
CA ARG A 64 -26.05 7.46 16.48
C ARG A 64 -25.08 6.73 15.55
N LEU A 65 -25.03 5.40 15.66
CA LEU A 65 -24.16 4.58 14.83
C LEU A 65 -24.54 4.58 13.38
N GLU A 66 -25.83 4.53 13.05
CA GLU A 66 -26.28 4.64 11.67
C GLU A 66 -25.63 5.87 10.99
N GLN A 67 -25.70 7.02 11.66
CA GLN A 67 -25.11 8.26 11.17
C GLN A 67 -23.58 8.19 11.13
N GLU A 68 -22.93 7.73 12.20
CA GLU A 68 -21.47 7.70 12.31
C GLU A 68 -20.82 6.66 11.37
N LEU A 69 -21.45 5.50 11.18
CA LEU A 69 -20.99 4.44 10.28
C LEU A 69 -21.12 4.85 8.82
N VAL A 70 -22.27 5.37 8.41
CA VAL A 70 -22.47 5.87 7.03
C VAL A 70 -21.48 7.00 6.76
N THR A 71 -21.31 7.94 7.69
CA THR A 71 -20.30 9.01 7.59
C THR A 71 -18.89 8.45 7.40
N SER A 72 -18.53 7.44 8.20
CA SER A 72 -17.19 6.83 8.15
C SER A 72 -16.96 6.08 6.84
N LEU A 73 -17.94 5.30 6.38
CA LEU A 73 -17.89 4.58 5.10
C LEU A 73 -17.70 5.54 3.91
N VAL A 74 -18.50 6.61 3.86
CA VAL A 74 -18.39 7.62 2.80
C VAL A 74 -17.04 8.31 2.85
N ARG A 75 -16.60 8.73 4.05
CA ARG A 75 -15.29 9.37 4.23
C ARG A 75 -14.15 8.49 3.78
N GLU A 76 -14.15 7.22 4.18
CA GLU A 76 -13.06 6.29 3.85
C GLU A 76 -13.00 6.00 2.36
N LYS A 77 -14.17 5.79 1.71
CA LYS A 77 -14.24 5.60 0.25
C LYS A 77 -13.76 6.82 -0.52
N VAL A 78 -14.15 8.03 -0.10
CA VAL A 78 -13.66 9.28 -0.74
C VAL A 78 -12.16 9.44 -0.53
N ALA A 79 -11.67 9.22 0.70
CA ALA A 79 -10.24 9.31 1.01
C ALA A 79 -9.41 8.30 0.21
N THR A 80 -9.91 7.07 0.08
CA THR A 80 -9.33 6.01 -0.75
C THR A 80 -9.15 6.46 -2.20
N VAL A 81 -10.22 6.92 -2.85
CA VAL A 81 -10.16 7.37 -4.25
C VAL A 81 -9.22 8.57 -4.40
N LEU A 82 -9.27 9.55 -3.49
CA LEU A 82 -8.39 10.72 -3.51
C LEU A 82 -6.92 10.34 -3.28
N SER A 83 -6.63 9.33 -2.47
CA SER A 83 -5.29 8.81 -2.26
C SER A 83 -4.77 8.13 -3.53
N GLU A 84 -5.60 7.29 -4.17
CA GLU A 84 -5.23 6.56 -5.38
C GLU A 84 -4.91 7.53 -6.54
N ILE A 85 -5.83 8.44 -6.87
CA ILE A 85 -5.60 9.41 -7.94
C ILE A 85 -4.51 10.42 -7.56
N GLY A 86 -4.31 10.68 -6.28
CA GLY A 86 -3.27 11.58 -5.79
C GLY A 86 -1.87 11.00 -5.99
N THR A 87 -1.68 9.73 -5.65
CA THR A 87 -0.43 9.00 -5.87
C THR A 87 -0.06 8.99 -7.36
N LYS A 88 -1.05 8.72 -8.24
CA LYS A 88 -0.88 8.80 -9.70
C LYS A 88 -0.55 10.21 -10.20
N ALA A 89 -1.19 11.24 -9.65
CA ALA A 89 -0.95 12.64 -10.04
C ALA A 89 0.46 13.11 -9.67
N GLN A 90 0.92 12.79 -8.46
CA GLN A 90 2.28 13.09 -8.01
C GLN A 90 3.32 12.37 -8.87
N TYR A 91 3.08 11.08 -9.16
CA TYR A 91 3.92 10.28 -10.04
C TYR A 91 4.18 10.93 -11.41
N VAL A 92 3.12 11.42 -12.07
CA VAL A 92 3.24 12.04 -13.40
C VAL A 92 4.24 13.18 -13.39
N ILE A 93 4.16 14.06 -12.39
CA ILE A 93 5.02 15.24 -12.33
C ILE A 93 6.44 14.90 -11.88
N ASP A 94 6.59 14.01 -10.90
CA ASP A 94 7.91 13.67 -10.34
C ASP A 94 8.78 12.94 -11.38
N ILE A 95 8.22 12.04 -12.20
CA ILE A 95 8.98 11.40 -13.28
C ILE A 95 9.37 12.37 -14.37
N VAL A 96 8.44 13.23 -14.81
CA VAL A 96 8.75 14.22 -15.84
C VAL A 96 9.89 15.11 -15.38
N VAL A 97 9.81 15.67 -14.16
CA VAL A 97 10.88 16.54 -13.64
C VAL A 97 12.22 15.81 -13.52
N ARG A 98 12.24 14.55 -13.08
CA ARG A 98 13.46 13.77 -13.04
C ARG A 98 14.04 13.52 -14.44
N ASN A 99 13.22 13.14 -15.41
CA ASN A 99 13.68 12.92 -16.79
C ASN A 99 14.25 14.19 -17.42
N LEU A 100 13.65 15.35 -17.11
CA LEU A 100 14.06 16.65 -17.63
C LEU A 100 15.35 17.17 -16.98
N TYR A 101 15.63 16.79 -15.73
CA TYR A 101 16.86 17.17 -15.04
C TYR A 101 18.12 16.74 -15.82
N GLU A 102 18.17 15.48 -16.27
CA GLU A 102 19.33 14.94 -17.01
C GLU A 102 19.62 15.77 -18.29
N ARG A 103 18.57 16.28 -18.95
CA ARG A 103 18.68 17.07 -20.18
C ARG A 103 19.44 18.39 -19.97
N THR A 104 19.45 18.90 -18.74
CA THR A 104 20.20 20.10 -18.37
C THR A 104 21.71 19.86 -18.40
N ALA A 105 22.15 18.65 -18.05
CA ALA A 105 23.54 18.22 -18.13
C ALA A 105 23.93 17.88 -19.59
N ASP A 106 23.05 17.19 -20.32
CA ASP A 106 23.24 16.78 -21.72
C ASP A 106 23.59 17.96 -22.64
N VAL A 107 22.74 19.00 -22.63
CA VAL A 107 22.98 20.21 -23.45
C VAL A 107 24.25 20.93 -22.99
N GLY A 108 24.57 20.85 -21.70
CA GLY A 108 25.78 21.39 -21.12
C GLY A 108 27.03 20.74 -21.69
N PHE A 109 27.04 19.41 -21.73
CA PHE A 109 28.17 18.63 -22.22
C PHE A 109 28.31 18.74 -23.74
N LEU A 110 27.22 18.49 -24.48
CA LEU A 110 27.30 18.44 -25.95
C LEU A 110 27.66 19.81 -26.55
N ALA A 111 27.29 20.92 -25.91
CA ALA A 111 27.70 22.27 -26.33
C ALA A 111 29.20 22.56 -26.15
N THR A 112 29.94 21.68 -25.46
CA THR A 112 31.40 21.76 -25.29
C THR A 112 32.17 20.75 -26.13
N ASP A 113 31.48 19.98 -26.97
CA ASP A 113 32.12 19.03 -27.88
C ASP A 113 33.05 19.76 -28.86
N ASN A 114 34.34 19.43 -28.82
CA ASN A 114 35.35 20.13 -29.60
C ASN A 114 35.10 20.10 -31.12
N ALA A 115 34.59 18.98 -31.65
CA ALA A 115 34.31 18.86 -33.08
C ALA A 115 33.12 19.76 -33.48
N LEU A 116 32.08 19.80 -32.65
CA LEU A 116 30.93 20.68 -32.88
C LEU A 116 31.30 22.16 -32.74
N CYS A 117 32.08 22.52 -31.70
CA CYS A 117 32.56 23.88 -31.46
C CYS A 117 33.48 24.38 -32.60
N ALA A 118 34.42 23.54 -33.05
CA ALA A 118 35.32 23.89 -34.15
C ALA A 118 34.57 24.11 -35.47
N PHE A 119 33.55 23.29 -35.75
CA PHE A 119 32.69 23.48 -36.91
C PHE A 119 31.84 24.76 -36.80
N ALA A 120 31.22 25.02 -35.65
CA ALA A 120 30.47 26.26 -35.41
C ALA A 120 31.34 27.52 -35.53
N ALA A 121 32.62 27.42 -35.17
CA ALA A 121 33.62 28.46 -35.34
C ALA A 121 34.11 28.67 -36.79
N GLY A 122 33.69 27.81 -37.73
CA GLY A 122 34.15 27.84 -39.12
C GLY A 122 35.58 27.31 -39.32
N LEU A 123 36.13 26.54 -38.38
CA LEU A 123 37.46 25.93 -38.50
C LEU A 123 37.45 24.68 -39.38
N HIS A 124 36.28 24.07 -39.59
CA HIS A 124 36.05 22.91 -40.44
C HIS A 124 34.73 23.08 -41.23
N GLU A 125 34.67 22.57 -42.45
CA GLU A 125 33.50 22.75 -43.35
C GLU A 125 32.71 21.44 -43.61
N ASN A 126 33.05 20.33 -42.95
CA ASN A 126 32.44 19.03 -43.23
C ASN A 126 31.09 18.84 -42.49
N GLN A 127 30.03 19.37 -43.08
CA GLN A 127 28.67 19.30 -42.55
C GLN A 127 28.18 17.85 -42.36
N ASP A 128 28.52 16.93 -43.26
CA ASP A 128 28.07 15.54 -43.21
C ASP A 128 28.68 14.78 -42.01
N MET A 129 29.94 15.04 -41.71
CA MET A 129 30.62 14.49 -40.53
C MET A 129 29.94 14.95 -39.24
N ILE A 130 29.59 16.24 -39.15
CA ILE A 130 28.92 16.80 -37.97
C ILE A 130 27.51 16.25 -37.82
N ARG A 131 26.76 16.14 -38.93
CA ARG A 131 25.45 15.50 -38.93
C ARG A 131 25.55 14.04 -38.45
N ALA A 132 26.54 13.28 -38.91
CA ALA A 132 26.77 11.92 -38.45
C ALA A 132 27.09 11.85 -36.95
N ARG A 133 27.91 12.77 -36.42
CA ARG A 133 28.23 12.88 -34.99
C ARG A 133 27.00 13.16 -34.14
N LEU A 134 26.15 14.12 -34.55
CA LEU A 134 24.90 14.43 -33.84
C LEU A 134 23.90 13.25 -33.90
N ARG A 135 23.83 12.53 -35.02
CA ARG A 135 23.04 11.28 -35.13
C ARG A 135 23.57 10.19 -34.22
N ALA A 136 24.89 10.04 -34.08
CA ALA A 136 25.49 9.07 -33.18
C ALA A 136 25.17 9.36 -31.70
N TYR A 137 25.03 10.64 -31.33
CA TYR A 137 24.53 11.05 -30.01
C TYR A 137 23.05 10.68 -29.86
N ARG A 138 22.17 11.11 -30.78
CA ARG A 138 20.73 10.82 -30.73
C ARG A 138 20.41 9.33 -30.71
N ASN A 139 21.20 8.50 -31.40
CA ASN A 139 21.01 7.05 -31.42
C ASN A 139 21.30 6.39 -30.07
N LYS A 140 22.07 7.05 -29.19
CA LYS A 140 22.29 6.61 -27.81
C LYS A 140 21.18 7.20 -26.94
N TYR A 141 21.03 8.52 -26.94
CA TYR A 141 20.00 9.24 -26.21
C TYR A 141 18.72 9.37 -27.05
N THR A 142 17.96 8.29 -27.20
CA THR A 142 16.75 8.24 -28.04
C THR A 142 15.59 9.09 -27.52
N VAL A 143 15.77 9.74 -26.37
CA VAL A 143 14.89 10.77 -25.81
C VAL A 143 14.79 12.03 -26.67
N TYR A 144 15.77 12.29 -27.53
CA TYR A 144 15.78 13.42 -28.45
C TYR A 144 15.27 13.02 -29.83
N ASP A 145 14.39 13.83 -30.42
CA ASP A 145 13.94 13.63 -31.80
C ASP A 145 14.62 14.59 -32.79
N GLU A 146 15.24 15.66 -32.31
CA GLU A 146 15.95 16.64 -33.13
C GLU A 146 17.10 17.30 -32.36
N ILE A 147 18.18 17.61 -33.09
CA ILE A 147 19.35 18.34 -32.60
C ILE A 147 19.78 19.32 -33.68
N ILE A 148 19.77 20.61 -33.34
CA ILE A 148 20.04 21.70 -34.27
C ILE A 148 21.23 22.50 -33.77
N LEU A 149 22.14 22.82 -34.69
CA LEU A 149 23.26 23.71 -34.48
C LEU A 149 23.03 25.00 -35.27
N LEU A 150 23.05 26.13 -34.59
CA LEU A 150 22.81 27.46 -35.14
C LEU A 150 24.07 28.34 -35.03
N ASP A 151 24.24 29.27 -35.95
CA ASP A 151 25.19 30.37 -35.78
C ASP A 151 24.64 31.46 -34.83
N VAL A 152 25.44 32.49 -34.55
CA VAL A 152 25.04 33.61 -33.68
C VAL A 152 23.92 34.48 -34.25
N ALA A 153 23.62 34.37 -35.55
CA ALA A 153 22.54 35.08 -36.23
C ALA A 153 21.24 34.25 -36.31
N GLY A 154 21.29 32.97 -35.92
CA GLY A 154 20.15 32.04 -35.98
C GLY A 154 20.05 31.26 -37.28
N ASN A 155 21.05 31.30 -38.17
CA ASN A 155 21.07 30.44 -39.36
C ASN A 155 21.41 29.01 -38.96
N VAL A 156 20.77 28.03 -39.60
CA VAL A 156 21.01 26.61 -39.32
C VAL A 156 22.31 26.17 -39.97
N LEU A 157 23.27 25.78 -39.14
CA LEU A 157 24.53 25.20 -39.59
C LEU A 157 24.33 23.70 -39.91
N VAL A 158 23.73 22.95 -38.97
CA VAL A 158 23.42 21.52 -39.11
C VAL A 158 22.14 21.19 -38.35
N GLN A 159 21.34 20.28 -38.89
CA GLN A 159 20.26 19.58 -38.18
C GLN A 159 20.34 18.09 -38.49
N ILE A 160 19.73 17.25 -37.64
CA ILE A 160 19.74 15.78 -37.85
C ILE A 160 18.51 15.26 -38.58
N ASP A 161 17.37 15.97 -38.51
CA ASP A 161 16.15 15.62 -39.23
C ASP A 161 16.14 16.22 -40.64
N ASP A 162 16.35 15.37 -41.64
CA ASP A 162 16.28 15.80 -43.04
C ASP A 162 14.83 15.90 -43.56
N ALA A 163 13.83 15.42 -42.79
CA ALA A 163 12.42 15.42 -43.23
C ALA A 163 11.74 16.79 -43.06
N THR A 164 12.21 17.61 -42.12
CA THR A 164 11.72 18.98 -41.88
C THR A 164 12.86 19.98 -41.98
N PRO A 165 13.33 20.32 -43.20
CA PRO A 165 14.51 21.15 -43.36
C PRO A 165 14.27 22.59 -42.90
N LEU A 166 15.16 23.08 -42.04
CA LEU A 166 15.21 24.47 -41.58
C LEU A 166 16.38 25.23 -42.24
N GLU A 167 16.15 26.50 -42.60
CA GLU A 167 17.21 27.40 -43.08
C GLU A 167 17.77 28.30 -41.95
N GLY A 168 16.91 28.66 -40.99
CA GLY A 168 17.22 29.57 -39.89
C GLY A 168 16.03 29.74 -38.97
N SER A 169 16.23 30.44 -37.85
CA SER A 169 15.19 30.73 -36.86
C SER A 169 15.30 32.17 -36.39
N ALA A 170 14.14 32.81 -36.21
CA ALA A 170 14.05 34.14 -35.57
C ALA A 170 13.55 34.04 -34.12
N ASP A 171 13.50 32.83 -33.57
CA ASP A 171 13.01 32.58 -32.22
C ASP A 171 13.81 33.36 -31.16
N ALA A 172 13.10 34.04 -30.25
CA ALA A 172 13.70 34.79 -29.14
C ALA A 172 14.61 33.94 -28.23
N LEU A 173 14.44 32.61 -28.24
CA LEU A 173 15.32 31.64 -27.60
C LEU A 173 16.79 31.90 -27.91
N ILE A 174 17.12 32.22 -29.17
CA ILE A 174 18.51 32.40 -29.61
C ILE A 174 19.16 33.54 -28.83
N ALA A 175 18.52 34.72 -28.81
CA ALA A 175 19.02 35.88 -28.09
C ALA A 175 19.14 35.62 -26.58
N LEU A 176 18.15 34.94 -25.99
CA LEU A 176 18.18 34.55 -24.58
C LEU A 176 19.34 33.60 -24.27
N THR A 177 19.59 32.64 -25.17
CA THR A 177 20.67 31.65 -25.02
C THR A 177 22.04 32.29 -25.15
N LEU A 178 22.23 33.18 -26.11
CA LEU A 178 23.48 33.92 -26.30
C LEU A 178 23.81 34.83 -25.08
N ALA A 179 22.78 35.37 -24.43
CA ALA A 179 22.93 36.20 -23.23
C ALA A 179 23.13 35.40 -21.93
N SER A 180 22.90 34.09 -21.95
CA SER A 180 23.00 33.21 -20.78
C SER A 180 24.38 32.58 -20.67
N ASP A 181 24.90 32.45 -19.44
CA ASP A 181 26.09 31.65 -19.14
C ASP A 181 25.76 30.17 -18.87
N SER A 182 24.47 29.83 -18.75
CA SER A 182 23.95 28.49 -18.51
C SER A 182 23.02 28.04 -19.65
N TYR A 183 22.44 26.85 -19.53
CA TYR A 183 21.38 26.39 -20.43
C TYR A 183 20.13 27.30 -20.34
N VAL A 184 19.36 27.33 -21.42
CA VAL A 184 18.02 27.93 -21.47
C VAL A 184 17.03 26.83 -21.79
N GLU A 185 15.98 26.71 -20.99
CA GLU A 185 14.87 25.78 -21.18
C GLU A 185 13.66 26.55 -21.71
N THR A 186 13.01 26.02 -22.75
CA THR A 186 11.83 26.66 -23.35
C THR A 186 10.81 25.62 -23.77
N PHE A 187 9.55 25.83 -23.38
CA PHE A 187 8.41 25.01 -23.80
C PHE A 187 7.30 25.86 -24.44
N ARG A 188 7.30 25.98 -25.77
CA ARG A 188 6.27 26.69 -26.54
C ARG A 188 6.39 26.38 -28.03
N ALA A 189 5.48 26.93 -28.84
CA ALA A 189 5.66 26.93 -30.29
C ALA A 189 6.97 27.64 -30.66
N SER A 190 7.71 27.04 -31.59
CA SER A 190 8.99 27.54 -32.12
C SER A 190 9.11 27.18 -33.59
N ASP A 191 9.66 28.08 -34.40
CA ASP A 191 9.98 27.84 -35.81
C ASP A 191 11.13 26.84 -35.99
N LEU A 192 11.88 26.53 -34.94
CA LEU A 192 12.82 25.40 -34.88
C LEU A 192 12.14 24.02 -34.91
N ARG A 193 10.84 23.94 -34.61
CA ARG A 193 10.06 22.69 -34.74
C ARG A 193 8.66 23.03 -35.31
N PRO A 194 8.57 23.41 -36.59
CA PRO A 194 7.35 23.95 -37.19
C PRO A 194 6.20 22.94 -37.27
N GLY A 195 6.50 21.64 -37.22
CA GLY A 195 5.52 20.55 -37.19
C GLY A 195 4.92 20.28 -35.80
N LYS A 196 5.47 20.88 -34.73
CA LYS A 196 5.01 20.66 -33.35
C LYS A 196 4.21 21.84 -32.84
N ARG A 197 3.14 21.57 -32.08
CA ARG A 197 2.33 22.61 -31.42
C ARG A 197 3.15 23.35 -30.37
N GLN A 198 3.91 22.59 -29.57
CA GLN A 198 4.87 23.10 -28.61
C GLN A 198 6.12 22.21 -28.68
N ALA A 199 7.30 22.80 -28.52
CA ALA A 199 8.56 22.09 -28.47
C ALA A 199 9.23 22.38 -27.13
N LEU A 200 9.72 21.33 -26.47
CA LEU A 200 10.62 21.44 -25.33
C LEU A 200 12.05 21.47 -25.85
N ILE A 201 12.68 22.64 -25.77
CA ILE A 201 14.01 22.89 -26.30
C ILE A 201 14.94 23.30 -25.16
N TYR A 202 16.03 22.56 -25.03
CA TYR A 202 17.18 22.93 -24.22
C TYR A 202 18.25 23.52 -25.12
N SER A 203 18.69 24.74 -24.85
CA SER A 203 19.70 25.40 -25.66
C SER A 203 20.86 25.93 -24.84
N ARG A 204 22.05 25.95 -25.44
CA ARG A 204 23.25 26.50 -24.81
C ARG A 204 24.16 27.13 -25.85
N ARG A 205 24.80 28.25 -25.47
CA ARG A 205 25.80 28.90 -26.32
C ARG A 205 27.03 28.00 -26.47
N MET A 206 27.62 28.03 -27.65
CA MET A 206 28.86 27.32 -27.97
C MET A 206 30.01 28.30 -28.05
N LEU A 207 31.17 27.87 -27.57
CA LEU A 207 32.36 28.71 -27.47
C LEU A 207 33.44 28.22 -28.43
N HIS A 208 34.17 29.17 -29.02
CA HIS A 208 35.33 28.89 -29.83
C HIS A 208 36.38 28.14 -28.99
N PRO A 209 36.94 27.02 -29.46
CA PRO A 209 37.87 26.21 -28.68
C PRO A 209 39.11 26.98 -28.21
N ASP A 210 39.71 27.81 -29.08
CA ASP A 210 40.91 28.58 -28.73
C ASP A 210 40.67 29.95 -28.08
N THR A 211 39.65 30.70 -28.53
CA THR A 211 39.46 32.10 -28.11
C THR A 211 38.40 32.28 -27.02
N GLY A 212 37.55 31.27 -26.78
CA GLY A 212 36.41 31.35 -25.87
C GLY A 212 35.29 32.29 -26.34
N ALA A 213 35.38 32.85 -27.56
CA ALA A 213 34.33 33.70 -28.12
C ALA A 213 33.06 32.88 -28.40
N VAL A 214 31.88 33.50 -28.31
CA VAL A 214 30.62 32.82 -28.65
C VAL A 214 30.53 32.63 -30.17
N VAL A 215 30.38 31.39 -30.62
CA VAL A 215 30.38 31.02 -32.05
C VAL A 215 29.05 30.50 -32.56
N GLY A 216 28.14 30.09 -31.67
CA GLY A 216 26.84 29.57 -32.07
C GLY A 216 25.97 29.13 -30.90
N VAL A 217 24.89 28.44 -31.20
CA VAL A 217 23.93 27.90 -30.25
C VAL A 217 23.62 26.45 -30.60
N LEU A 218 23.74 25.55 -29.62
CA LEU A 218 23.23 24.18 -29.70
C LEU A 218 21.80 24.14 -29.15
N CYS A 219 20.91 23.47 -29.86
CA CYS A 219 19.53 23.22 -29.46
C CYS A 219 19.25 21.71 -29.44
N LEU A 220 18.86 21.16 -28.30
CA LEU A 220 18.35 19.80 -28.13
C LEU A 220 16.82 19.84 -28.02
N CYS A 221 16.13 19.14 -28.91
CA CYS A 221 14.67 19.03 -28.89
C CYS A 221 14.27 17.69 -28.27
N PHE A 222 13.61 17.76 -27.12
CA PHE A 222 13.15 16.58 -26.40
C PHE A 222 11.88 16.02 -27.06
N ASN A 223 11.81 14.69 -27.20
CA ASN A 223 10.61 14.02 -27.70
C ASN A 223 9.53 13.89 -26.62
N PHE A 224 9.05 15.06 -26.19
CA PHE A 224 8.14 15.22 -25.07
C PHE A 224 6.83 14.42 -25.21
N GLU A 225 6.22 14.43 -26.40
CA GLU A 225 4.96 13.72 -26.68
C GLU A 225 5.13 12.19 -26.52
N GLN A 226 6.22 11.63 -27.07
CA GLN A 226 6.52 10.20 -26.94
C GLN A 226 6.78 9.82 -25.48
N GLU A 227 7.49 10.68 -24.75
CA GLU A 227 7.79 10.45 -23.35
C GLU A 227 6.52 10.38 -22.50
N MET A 228 5.64 11.37 -22.65
CA MET A 228 4.38 11.44 -21.92
C MET A 228 3.45 10.28 -22.28
N ALA A 229 3.43 9.85 -23.55
CA ALA A 229 2.71 8.66 -23.97
C ALA A 229 3.22 7.39 -23.26
N GLY A 230 4.54 7.24 -23.09
CA GLY A 230 5.14 6.12 -22.35
C GLY A 230 4.80 6.12 -20.86
N ILE A 231 4.87 7.28 -20.21
CA ILE A 231 4.50 7.48 -18.80
C ILE A 231 3.02 7.10 -18.58
N PHE A 232 2.13 7.61 -19.44
CA PHE A 232 0.70 7.32 -19.34
C PHE A 232 0.37 5.87 -19.67
N ALA A 233 0.97 5.26 -20.70
CA ALA A 233 0.71 3.87 -21.05
C ALA A 233 1.04 2.89 -19.91
N SER A 234 2.09 3.19 -19.15
CA SER A 234 2.57 2.33 -18.06
C SER A 234 1.70 2.44 -16.81
N HIS A 235 1.02 3.57 -16.57
CA HIS A 235 0.35 3.86 -15.30
C HIS A 235 -1.13 4.25 -15.42
N ARG A 236 -1.66 4.29 -16.64
CA ARG A 236 -3.08 4.51 -16.90
C ARG A 236 -3.89 3.44 -16.18
N ASP A 237 -5.01 3.88 -15.62
CA ASP A 237 -6.02 2.97 -15.10
C ASP A 237 -6.45 1.97 -16.19
N PRO A 238 -6.23 0.65 -16.01
CA PRO A 238 -6.61 -0.37 -16.99
C PRO A 238 -8.12 -0.38 -17.28
N ALA A 239 -8.95 0.03 -16.31
CA ALA A 239 -10.40 0.15 -16.49
C ALA A 239 -10.79 1.42 -17.25
N GLY A 240 -9.87 2.38 -17.43
CA GLY A 240 -10.11 3.65 -18.11
C GLY A 240 -11.06 4.58 -17.36
N CYS A 241 -11.20 4.42 -16.03
CA CYS A 241 -12.10 5.22 -15.21
C CYS A 241 -11.53 6.59 -14.84
N SER A 242 -10.23 6.81 -15.01
CA SER A 242 -9.57 8.09 -14.73
C SER A 242 -8.71 8.56 -15.90
N ASN A 243 -8.47 9.87 -15.97
CA ASN A 243 -7.58 10.49 -16.94
C ASN A 243 -6.41 11.17 -16.23
N MET A 244 -5.19 10.91 -16.71
CA MET A 244 -3.95 11.48 -16.21
C MET A 244 -3.55 12.65 -17.10
N LEU A 245 -3.14 13.75 -16.49
CA LEU A 245 -2.89 15.02 -17.16
C LEU A 245 -1.57 15.62 -16.66
N LEU A 246 -0.91 16.35 -17.53
CA LEU A 246 0.13 17.32 -17.17
C LEU A 246 -0.39 18.72 -17.52
N LEU A 247 -0.25 19.67 -16.59
CA LEU A 247 -0.75 21.03 -16.70
C LEU A 247 0.39 22.05 -16.70
N ASP A 248 0.15 23.20 -17.32
CA ASP A 248 0.99 24.40 -17.20
C ASP A 248 0.62 25.26 -15.98
N GLY A 249 1.38 26.34 -15.76
CA GLY A 249 1.15 27.28 -14.66
C GLY A 249 -0.18 28.05 -14.74
N ASP A 250 -0.88 28.01 -15.87
CA ASP A 250 -2.21 28.61 -16.07
C ASP A 250 -3.36 27.60 -15.90
N ASN A 251 -3.04 26.38 -15.44
CA ASN A 251 -3.90 25.22 -15.29
C ASN A 251 -4.49 24.74 -16.63
N ARG A 252 -3.74 24.87 -17.71
CA ARG A 252 -4.10 24.33 -19.02
C ARG A 252 -3.43 22.99 -19.25
N VAL A 253 -4.17 22.07 -19.86
CA VAL A 253 -3.68 20.75 -20.20
C VAL A 253 -2.57 20.86 -21.25
N ILE A 254 -1.36 20.47 -20.88
CA ILE A 254 -0.22 20.31 -21.80
C ILE A 254 -0.30 18.94 -22.47
N GLU A 255 -0.46 17.89 -21.65
CA GLU A 255 -0.57 16.50 -22.11
C GLU A 255 -1.69 15.76 -21.38
N SER A 256 -2.30 14.80 -22.07
CA SER A 256 -3.46 14.04 -21.59
C SER A 256 -3.35 12.58 -22.03
N ALA A 257 -3.58 11.65 -21.09
CA ALA A 257 -3.62 10.22 -21.39
C ALA A 257 -4.80 9.85 -22.32
N ASP A 258 -5.83 10.69 -22.36
CA ASP A 258 -6.94 10.59 -23.32
C ASP A 258 -7.36 11.99 -23.80
N PRO A 259 -6.77 12.49 -24.90
CA PRO A 259 -7.07 13.83 -25.44
C PRO A 259 -8.49 13.98 -25.99
N ILE A 260 -9.19 12.87 -26.29
CA ILE A 260 -10.59 12.92 -26.72
C ILE A 260 -11.48 13.24 -25.52
N TRP A 261 -11.17 12.66 -24.36
CA TRP A 261 -11.89 12.94 -23.12
C TRP A 261 -11.55 14.32 -22.56
N ILE A 262 -10.26 14.64 -22.40
CA ILE A 262 -9.81 15.94 -21.89
C ILE A 262 -8.79 16.53 -22.90
N PRO A 263 -9.18 17.52 -23.70
CA PRO A 263 -8.37 17.99 -24.82
C PRO A 263 -7.21 18.92 -24.40
N LEU A 264 -6.14 18.88 -25.18
CA LEU A 264 -4.95 19.70 -24.96
C LEU A 264 -5.26 21.20 -25.09
N GLY A 265 -4.80 22.00 -24.12
CA GLY A 265 -5.03 23.43 -23.99
C GLY A 265 -6.31 23.81 -23.25
N ALA A 266 -7.16 22.85 -22.90
CA ALA A 266 -8.31 23.10 -22.05
C ALA A 266 -7.86 23.55 -20.65
N LYS A 267 -8.55 24.54 -20.09
CA LYS A 267 -8.34 24.95 -18.70
C LYS A 267 -9.19 24.05 -17.79
N VAL A 268 -8.56 23.38 -16.83
CA VAL A 268 -9.21 22.43 -15.92
C VAL A 268 -9.22 22.95 -14.49
N PRO A 269 -10.18 22.51 -13.65
CA PRO A 269 -10.12 22.78 -12.22
C PRO A 269 -8.96 22.01 -11.57
N THR A 270 -8.39 22.56 -10.50
CA THR A 270 -7.22 22.01 -9.79
C THR A 270 -7.50 21.83 -8.31
N ASN A 271 -6.99 20.75 -7.71
CA ASN A 271 -7.15 20.44 -6.29
C ASN A 271 -5.81 20.10 -5.63
N GLN A 272 -5.01 21.12 -5.32
CA GLN A 272 -3.71 20.95 -4.66
C GLN A 272 -3.84 20.57 -3.18
N ASN A 273 -4.85 21.12 -2.51
CA ASN A 273 -5.10 20.87 -1.08
C ASN A 273 -5.71 19.48 -0.81
N GLY A 274 -6.12 18.76 -1.86
CA GLY A 274 -6.74 17.44 -1.74
C GLY A 274 -8.07 17.47 -0.98
N VAL A 275 -8.80 18.58 -1.03
CA VAL A 275 -10.09 18.72 -0.36
C VAL A 275 -11.10 17.82 -1.08
N PRO A 276 -11.96 17.08 -0.35
CA PRO A 276 -12.96 16.20 -0.94
C PRO A 276 -14.17 16.98 -1.49
N GLU A 277 -13.95 17.74 -2.55
CA GLU A 277 -14.95 18.52 -3.26
C GLU A 277 -15.09 18.05 -4.71
N LEU A 278 -16.33 18.06 -5.21
CA LEU A 278 -16.62 17.77 -6.62
C LEU A 278 -16.32 19.00 -7.48
N MET A 279 -15.57 18.78 -8.55
CA MET A 279 -15.15 19.83 -9.48
C MET A 279 -15.80 19.64 -10.84
N MET A 280 -16.36 20.71 -11.39
CA MET A 280 -17.05 20.68 -12.69
C MET A 280 -16.08 20.87 -13.85
N PHE A 281 -16.14 19.97 -14.83
CA PHE A 281 -15.47 20.13 -16.12
C PHE A 281 -16.29 19.49 -17.24
N GLY A 282 -16.46 20.19 -18.37
CA GLY A 282 -17.19 19.64 -19.52
C GLY A 282 -18.63 19.17 -19.22
N GLY A 283 -19.28 19.77 -18.23
CA GLY A 283 -20.65 19.39 -17.81
C GLY A 283 -20.74 18.13 -16.93
N ARG A 284 -19.62 17.60 -16.41
CA ARG A 284 -19.57 16.47 -15.48
C ARG A 284 -18.83 16.84 -14.20
N GLU A 285 -19.14 16.12 -13.12
CA GLU A 285 -18.49 16.24 -11.81
C GLU A 285 -17.33 15.26 -11.67
N TYR A 286 -16.21 15.75 -11.16
CA TYR A 286 -15.00 14.97 -10.98
C TYR A 286 -14.47 15.06 -9.55
N LEU A 287 -13.87 13.98 -9.09
CA LEU A 287 -12.83 14.05 -8.07
C LEU A 287 -11.49 14.34 -8.77
N VAL A 288 -10.74 15.28 -8.20
CA VAL A 288 -9.49 15.78 -8.79
C VAL A 288 -8.40 15.77 -7.73
N ARG A 289 -7.17 15.40 -8.12
CA ARG A 289 -5.96 15.69 -7.36
C ARG A 289 -4.90 16.30 -8.26
N THR A 290 -4.21 17.30 -7.74
CA THR A 290 -3.19 18.06 -8.46
C THR A 290 -1.95 18.18 -7.59
N PHE A 291 -0.77 17.97 -8.15
CA PHE A 291 0.52 18.08 -7.46
C PHE A 291 1.51 18.88 -8.30
N ALA A 292 2.32 19.70 -7.62
CA ALA A 292 3.55 20.23 -8.18
C ALA A 292 4.71 19.26 -7.86
N ALA A 293 5.79 19.34 -8.62
CA ALA A 293 6.98 18.55 -8.36
C ALA A 293 7.61 18.92 -7.00
N ASN A 294 8.16 17.92 -6.31
CA ASN A 294 9.02 18.19 -5.13
C ASN A 294 10.45 18.62 -5.53
N GLY A 295 10.74 18.61 -6.84
CA GLY A 295 12.06 18.83 -7.40
C GLY A 295 12.97 17.61 -7.30
N TYR A 296 14.00 17.58 -8.14
CA TYR A 296 15.04 16.54 -8.16
C TYR A 296 16.40 17.20 -8.27
N GLN A 297 17.30 16.91 -7.30
CA GLN A 297 18.65 17.49 -7.21
C GLN A 297 18.70 19.03 -7.39
N GLY A 298 17.68 19.74 -6.88
CA GLY A 298 17.56 21.21 -6.97
C GLY A 298 16.85 21.75 -8.21
N TYR A 299 16.50 20.89 -9.17
CA TYR A 299 15.71 21.25 -10.35
C TYR A 299 14.22 21.01 -10.11
N MET A 300 13.39 22.03 -10.33
CA MET A 300 11.94 22.00 -10.04
C MET A 300 11.06 21.64 -11.24
N GLY A 301 11.65 21.44 -12.42
CA GLY A 301 10.90 21.37 -13.67
C GLY A 301 10.57 22.76 -14.24
N PRO A 302 9.94 22.80 -15.43
CA PRO A 302 9.44 24.04 -15.99
C PRO A 302 8.42 24.72 -15.06
N ILE A 303 8.46 26.05 -15.02
CA ILE A 303 7.72 26.84 -14.02
C ILE A 303 6.21 26.56 -14.12
N GLY A 304 5.64 26.19 -12.97
CA GLY A 304 4.20 26.01 -12.80
C GLY A 304 3.65 24.68 -13.31
N TRP A 305 4.49 23.77 -13.81
CA TRP A 305 4.04 22.46 -14.25
C TRP A 305 3.47 21.63 -13.10
N GLN A 306 2.37 20.94 -13.38
CA GLN A 306 1.63 20.16 -12.39
C GLN A 306 1.15 18.83 -12.98
N GLY A 307 1.21 17.77 -12.18
CA GLY A 307 0.58 16.50 -12.48
C GLY A 307 -0.84 16.48 -11.92
N GLN A 308 -1.80 15.98 -12.69
CA GLN A 308 -3.20 15.92 -12.27
C GLN A 308 -3.86 14.61 -12.71
N VAL A 309 -4.75 14.09 -11.87
CA VAL A 309 -5.65 12.99 -12.25
C VAL A 309 -7.08 13.39 -11.95
N MET A 310 -7.97 13.09 -12.90
CA MET A 310 -9.41 13.36 -12.82
C MET A 310 -10.18 12.05 -12.99
N ILE A 311 -11.13 11.79 -12.08
CA ILE A 311 -12.05 10.65 -12.15
C ILE A 311 -13.50 11.15 -12.03
N PRO A 312 -14.41 10.77 -12.95
CA PRO A 312 -15.82 11.13 -12.83
C PRO A 312 -16.41 10.49 -11.58
N VAL A 313 -17.18 11.26 -10.82
CA VAL A 313 -17.77 10.80 -9.56
C VAL A 313 -18.69 9.60 -9.77
N GLU A 314 -19.33 9.49 -10.94
CA GLU A 314 -20.29 8.43 -11.27
C GLU A 314 -19.64 7.04 -11.35
N ILE A 315 -18.34 6.98 -11.61
CA ILE A 315 -17.56 5.74 -11.70
C ILE A 315 -16.48 5.62 -10.63
N ALA A 316 -16.18 6.71 -9.91
CA ALA A 316 -15.17 6.77 -8.84
C ALA A 316 -15.31 5.66 -7.78
N PHE A 317 -16.55 5.25 -7.48
CA PHE A 317 -16.86 4.26 -6.44
C PHE A 317 -17.33 2.91 -7.00
N THR A 318 -17.19 2.69 -8.31
CA THR A 318 -17.67 1.47 -8.99
C THR A 318 -16.64 0.35 -9.08
N GLY A 319 -15.44 0.56 -8.53
CA GLY A 319 -14.36 -0.43 -8.52
C GLY A 319 -14.80 -1.78 -7.96
N GLY A 320 -14.48 -2.85 -8.70
CA GLY A 320 -14.92 -4.21 -8.40
C GLY A 320 -14.54 -4.68 -7.00
N ALA A 321 -15.46 -5.38 -6.35
CA ALA A 321 -15.23 -6.11 -5.11
C ALA A 321 -14.22 -7.24 -5.38
N SER A 322 -12.93 -6.91 -5.34
CA SER A 322 -11.91 -7.91 -5.12
C SER A 322 -12.02 -8.30 -3.66
N ASN A 323 -12.24 -9.59 -3.38
CA ASN A 323 -12.17 -10.07 -2.02
C ASN A 323 -10.69 -10.22 -1.65
N ALA A 324 -10.08 -9.15 -1.13
CA ALA A 324 -8.70 -9.16 -0.64
C ALA A 324 -8.43 -10.27 0.41
N LEU A 325 -9.46 -10.71 1.14
CA LEU A 325 -9.36 -11.83 2.09
C LEU A 325 -9.61 -13.22 1.46
N GLU A 326 -10.08 -13.31 0.22
CA GLU A 326 -10.38 -14.61 -0.42
C GLU A 326 -9.08 -15.34 -0.78
N GLY A 327 -8.95 -16.58 -0.29
CA GLY A 327 -7.72 -17.37 -0.43
C GLY A 327 -6.72 -17.23 0.72
N LEU A 328 -6.96 -16.34 1.70
CA LEU A 328 -6.18 -16.31 2.94
C LEU A 328 -6.56 -17.46 3.87
N ALA A 329 -5.59 -17.93 4.66
CA ALA A 329 -5.88 -18.86 5.75
C ALA A 329 -6.85 -18.20 6.74
N PRO A 330 -7.86 -18.94 7.26
CA PRO A 330 -8.86 -18.38 8.18
C PRO A 330 -8.25 -17.63 9.37
N ALA A 331 -7.16 -18.15 9.95
CA ALA A 331 -6.46 -17.52 11.06
C ALA A 331 -5.90 -16.11 10.73
N ILE A 332 -5.40 -15.91 9.51
CA ILE A 332 -4.88 -14.60 9.05
C ILE A 332 -6.03 -13.63 8.86
N SER A 333 -7.12 -14.07 8.22
CA SER A 333 -8.31 -13.23 8.01
C SER A 333 -8.92 -12.79 9.35
N GLU A 334 -9.07 -13.71 10.30
CA GLU A 334 -9.59 -13.40 11.64
C GLU A 334 -8.65 -12.48 12.42
N GLY A 335 -7.34 -12.73 12.35
CA GLY A 335 -6.34 -11.90 13.00
C GLY A 335 -6.29 -10.47 12.44
N LEU A 336 -6.44 -10.30 11.13
CA LEU A 336 -6.58 -9.00 10.48
C LEU A 336 -7.86 -8.28 10.92
N LEU A 337 -9.00 -8.97 10.89
CA LEU A 337 -10.29 -8.42 11.36
C LEU A 337 -10.25 -8.04 12.85
N SER A 338 -9.40 -8.67 13.66
CA SER A 338 -9.20 -8.27 15.06
C SER A 338 -8.61 -6.87 15.21
N HIS A 339 -7.92 -6.35 14.19
CA HIS A 339 -7.43 -4.97 14.11
C HIS A 339 -8.47 -3.98 13.59
N ALA A 340 -9.62 -4.44 13.09
CA ALA A 340 -10.73 -3.56 12.70
C ALA A 340 -11.25 -2.75 13.90
N GLN A 341 -11.02 -3.22 15.14
CA GLN A 341 -11.36 -2.54 16.40
C GLN A 341 -10.72 -1.15 16.51
N SER A 342 -9.50 -0.96 16.00
CA SER A 342 -8.82 0.34 15.99
C SER A 342 -9.29 1.28 14.88
N PHE A 343 -9.95 0.75 13.85
CA PHE A 343 -10.35 1.51 12.66
C PHE A 343 -11.66 2.28 12.87
N CYS A 344 -12.62 1.73 13.63
CA CYS A 344 -13.89 2.40 13.92
C CYS A 344 -14.34 2.16 15.38
N PRO A 345 -13.89 3.00 16.34
CA PRO A 345 -14.32 2.90 17.74
C PRO A 345 -15.85 2.89 17.96
N PRO A 346 -16.66 3.69 17.23
CA PRO A 346 -18.12 3.65 17.37
C PRO A 346 -18.75 2.28 17.05
N LEU A 347 -18.18 1.54 16.09
CA LEU A 347 -18.67 0.19 15.75
C LEU A 347 -18.42 -0.79 16.90
N TYR A 348 -17.27 -0.68 17.58
CA TYR A 348 -16.93 -1.55 18.70
C TYR A 348 -17.82 -1.29 19.93
N GLU A 349 -18.14 -0.03 20.23
CA GLU A 349 -19.05 0.34 21.31
C GLU A 349 -20.43 -0.35 21.19
N ILE A 350 -20.83 -0.72 19.97
CA ILE A 350 -22.13 -1.35 19.70
C ILE A 350 -22.10 -2.86 19.75
N MET A 351 -20.97 -3.50 19.45
CA MET A 351 -20.80 -4.90 19.81
C MET A 351 -20.99 -5.09 21.32
N THR A 352 -20.41 -4.19 22.14
CA THR A 352 -20.60 -4.19 23.59
C THR A 352 -22.04 -3.80 24.02
N ALA A 353 -22.71 -2.93 23.28
CA ALA A 353 -24.12 -2.60 23.53
C ALA A 353 -25.05 -3.80 23.21
N ALA A 354 -24.80 -4.52 22.12
CA ALA A 354 -25.55 -5.71 21.73
C ALA A 354 -25.42 -6.84 22.76
N GLU A 355 -24.23 -7.04 23.32
CA GLU A 355 -24.01 -7.95 24.47
C GLU A 355 -24.85 -7.55 25.69
N THR A 356 -24.92 -6.24 25.97
CA THR A 356 -25.75 -5.70 27.07
C THR A 356 -27.24 -5.99 26.84
N ILE A 357 -27.76 -5.82 25.62
CA ILE A 357 -29.14 -6.20 25.27
C ILE A 357 -29.34 -7.70 25.49
N ARG A 358 -28.43 -8.53 24.97
CA ARG A 358 -28.54 -9.99 25.03
C ARG A 358 -28.69 -10.45 26.49
N ARG A 359 -27.91 -9.87 27.41
CA ARG A 359 -28.05 -10.08 28.86
C ARG A 359 -29.39 -9.63 29.41
N VAL A 360 -29.88 -8.45 29.04
CA VAL A 360 -31.17 -7.92 29.51
C VAL A 360 -32.33 -8.80 29.03
N VAL A 361 -32.29 -9.26 27.77
CA VAL A 361 -33.26 -10.18 27.21
C VAL A 361 -33.23 -11.52 27.93
N TRP A 362 -32.03 -12.08 28.11
CA TRP A 362 -31.84 -13.34 28.81
C TRP A 362 -32.37 -13.28 30.25
N ASN A 363 -32.06 -12.21 30.98
CA ASN A 363 -32.62 -11.97 32.32
C ASN A 363 -34.14 -11.85 32.31
N GLY A 364 -34.72 -11.20 31.30
CA GLY A 364 -36.17 -11.12 31.12
C GLY A 364 -36.83 -12.48 30.84
N GLN A 365 -36.16 -13.33 30.04
CA GLN A 365 -36.66 -14.68 29.72
C GLN A 365 -36.59 -15.61 30.94
N VAL A 366 -35.51 -15.57 31.70
CA VAL A 366 -35.40 -16.31 32.97
C VAL A 366 -36.49 -15.87 33.97
N MET A 367 -36.81 -14.57 34.02
CA MET A 367 -37.88 -14.07 34.89
C MET A 367 -39.29 -14.53 34.55
N THR A 368 -39.55 -14.75 33.27
CA THR A 368 -40.87 -15.14 32.76
C THR A 368 -41.07 -16.66 32.75
N THR A 369 -40.04 -17.42 33.17
CA THR A 369 -40.03 -18.88 33.21
C THR A 369 -41.15 -19.41 34.12
N GLY A 370 -41.97 -20.34 33.60
CA GLY A 370 -43.05 -21.00 34.36
C GLY A 370 -44.31 -20.17 34.69
N GLN A 371 -44.42 -18.92 34.22
CA GLN A 371 -45.56 -18.03 34.57
C GLN A 371 -46.59 -17.91 33.43
N HIS A 372 -47.88 -17.91 33.77
CA HIS A 372 -49.01 -17.86 32.81
C HIS A 372 -49.77 -16.51 32.92
N GLY A 373 -50.15 -15.88 31.79
CA GLY A 373 -50.94 -14.64 31.77
C GLY A 373 -50.30 -13.48 30.98
N GLU A 374 -50.34 -12.26 31.49
CA GLU A 374 -49.80 -11.05 30.84
C GLU A 374 -48.29 -11.13 30.53
N LEU A 375 -47.55 -12.00 31.24
CA LEU A 375 -46.13 -12.27 31.03
C LEU A 375 -45.81 -13.04 29.73
N LEU A 376 -46.79 -13.72 29.12
CA LEU A 376 -46.64 -14.29 27.77
C LEU A 376 -46.47 -13.19 26.71
N LYS A 377 -47.14 -12.05 26.88
CA LYS A 377 -46.98 -10.90 25.97
C LYS A 377 -45.55 -10.33 26.09
N LEU A 378 -44.99 -10.25 27.30
CA LEU A 378 -43.60 -9.86 27.50
C LEU A 378 -42.63 -10.86 26.87
N LYS A 379 -42.89 -12.16 26.96
CA LYS A 379 -42.08 -13.22 26.32
C LYS A 379 -41.98 -13.01 24.80
N THR A 380 -43.10 -12.73 24.12
CA THR A 380 -43.07 -12.44 22.67
C THR A 380 -42.30 -11.16 22.32
N VAL A 381 -42.36 -10.13 23.16
CA VAL A 381 -41.56 -8.90 22.99
C VAL A 381 -40.07 -9.22 23.15
N LEU A 382 -39.69 -10.02 24.15
CA LEU A 382 -38.31 -10.43 24.39
C LEU A 382 -37.74 -11.27 23.24
N GLU A 383 -38.53 -12.17 22.66
CA GLU A 383 -38.16 -12.94 21.46
C GLU A 383 -37.89 -12.01 20.26
N GLN A 384 -38.77 -11.04 20.02
CA GLN A 384 -38.57 -10.05 18.94
C GLN A 384 -37.35 -9.16 19.16
N ILE A 385 -37.06 -8.79 20.41
CA ILE A 385 -35.81 -8.08 20.77
C ILE A 385 -34.59 -8.95 20.45
N SER A 386 -34.62 -10.24 20.81
CA SER A 386 -33.53 -11.18 20.53
C SER A 386 -33.28 -11.31 19.02
N GLU A 387 -34.34 -11.56 18.25
CA GLU A 387 -34.28 -11.72 16.79
C GLU A 387 -33.74 -10.45 16.10
N THR A 388 -34.24 -9.28 16.51
CA THR A 388 -33.77 -7.99 15.99
C THR A 388 -32.32 -7.72 16.39
N GLY A 389 -31.91 -8.11 17.59
CA GLY A 389 -30.53 -8.01 18.06
C GLY A 389 -29.56 -8.86 17.24
N VAL A 390 -29.92 -10.12 16.94
CA VAL A 390 -29.14 -11.01 16.06
C VAL A 390 -28.98 -10.41 14.67
N ARG A 391 -30.09 -10.02 14.03
CA ARG A 391 -30.06 -9.39 12.70
C ARG A 391 -29.24 -8.10 12.66
N SER A 392 -29.28 -7.33 13.75
CA SER A 392 -28.44 -6.12 13.89
C SER A 392 -26.96 -6.50 13.91
N ASN A 393 -26.57 -7.49 14.71
CA ASN A 393 -25.19 -7.95 14.84
C ASN A 393 -24.62 -8.48 13.51
N GLU A 394 -25.39 -9.29 12.78
CA GLU A 394 -25.01 -9.81 11.46
C GLU A 394 -24.76 -8.68 10.44
N LEU A 395 -25.65 -7.68 10.42
CA LEU A 395 -25.50 -6.53 9.53
C LEU A 395 -24.26 -5.71 9.88
N PHE A 396 -23.96 -5.49 11.16
CA PHE A 396 -22.73 -4.77 11.55
C PHE A 396 -21.46 -5.55 11.22
N ALA A 397 -21.42 -6.85 11.51
CA ALA A 397 -20.27 -7.70 11.18
C ALA A 397 -19.99 -7.70 9.68
N LYS A 398 -21.04 -7.78 8.86
CA LYS A 398 -20.93 -7.69 7.41
C LYS A 398 -20.40 -6.33 6.96
N SER A 399 -20.95 -5.22 7.46
CA SER A 399 -20.49 -3.88 7.09
C SER A 399 -19.04 -3.61 7.50
N ILE A 400 -18.59 -4.15 8.64
CA ILE A 400 -17.19 -4.09 9.06
C ILE A 400 -16.30 -4.82 8.06
N ASN A 401 -16.69 -6.04 7.70
CA ASN A 401 -15.93 -6.83 6.74
C ASN A 401 -15.84 -6.13 5.38
N ASP A 402 -16.96 -5.59 4.87
CA ASP A 402 -17.02 -4.88 3.59
C ASP A 402 -16.16 -3.60 3.59
N LEU A 403 -16.18 -2.82 4.69
CA LEU A 403 -15.30 -1.66 4.87
C LEU A 403 -13.83 -2.08 4.89
N TYR A 404 -13.50 -3.10 5.68
CA TYR A 404 -12.13 -3.55 5.85
C TYR A 404 -11.55 -4.12 4.54
N GLN A 405 -12.35 -4.88 3.79
CA GLN A 405 -12.02 -5.33 2.43
C GLN A 405 -11.73 -4.17 1.48
N THR A 406 -12.53 -3.10 1.55
CA THR A 406 -12.33 -1.89 0.72
C THR A 406 -10.97 -1.26 1.01
N VAL A 407 -10.64 -1.07 2.28
CA VAL A 407 -9.35 -0.50 2.71
C VAL A 407 -8.18 -1.39 2.29
N LEU A 408 -8.27 -2.71 2.53
CA LEU A 408 -7.22 -3.65 2.13
C LEU A 408 -7.00 -3.66 0.62
N THR A 409 -8.08 -3.67 -0.17
CA THR A 409 -7.99 -3.62 -1.64
C THR A 409 -7.33 -2.34 -2.13
N SER A 410 -7.65 -1.19 -1.52
CA SER A 410 -6.97 0.07 -1.81
C SER A 410 -5.48 -0.03 -1.53
N ARG A 411 -5.11 -0.53 -0.37
CA ARG A 411 -3.71 -0.62 0.06
C ARG A 411 -2.89 -1.61 -0.78
N LEU A 412 -3.51 -2.71 -1.23
CA LEU A 412 -2.91 -3.66 -2.18
C LEU A 412 -2.57 -2.94 -3.49
N ARG A 413 -3.53 -2.22 -4.06
CA ARG A 413 -3.32 -1.43 -5.30
C ARG A 413 -2.28 -0.34 -5.12
N ASP A 414 -2.32 0.38 -4.00
CA ASP A 414 -1.34 1.43 -3.70
C ASP A 414 0.08 0.84 -3.59
N SER A 415 0.25 -0.31 -2.93
CA SER A 415 1.57 -0.96 -2.80
C SER A 415 2.09 -1.47 -4.15
N GLU A 416 1.22 -2.07 -4.96
CA GLU A 416 1.53 -2.50 -6.34
C GLU A 416 1.92 -1.32 -7.23
N PHE A 417 1.22 -0.20 -7.11
CA PHE A 417 1.53 1.02 -7.84
C PHE A 417 2.90 1.57 -7.43
N VAL A 418 3.20 1.62 -6.14
CA VAL A 418 4.50 2.12 -5.64
C VAL A 418 5.65 1.21 -6.09
N SER A 419 5.49 -0.12 -6.07
CA SER A 419 6.52 -1.03 -6.58
C SER A 419 6.74 -0.86 -8.09
N HIS A 420 5.69 -0.61 -8.87
CA HIS A 420 5.82 -0.36 -10.30
C HIS A 420 6.54 0.96 -10.60
N LEU A 421 6.19 2.03 -9.86
CA LEU A 421 6.88 3.32 -9.90
C LEU A 421 8.38 3.17 -9.62
N LEU A 422 8.74 2.37 -8.60
CA LEU A 422 10.13 2.14 -8.24
C LEU A 422 10.94 1.48 -9.35
N VAL A 423 10.39 0.47 -10.04
CA VAL A 423 11.11 -0.15 -11.17
C VAL A 423 11.20 0.78 -12.39
N ASP A 424 10.20 1.62 -12.66
CA ASP A 424 10.27 2.57 -13.78
C ASP A 424 11.36 3.63 -13.52
N LEU A 425 11.43 4.17 -12.30
CA LEU A 425 12.51 5.09 -11.89
C LEU A 425 13.90 4.44 -11.98
N LEU A 426 14.00 3.17 -11.60
CA LEU A 426 15.22 2.39 -11.65
C LEU A 426 15.70 2.21 -13.09
N ASP A 427 14.86 1.65 -13.97
CA ASP A 427 15.26 1.34 -15.35
C ASP A 427 15.59 2.61 -16.15
N ARG A 428 14.87 3.71 -15.93
CA ARG A 428 15.17 5.02 -16.53
C ARG A 428 16.52 5.57 -16.09
N ASN A 429 16.84 5.45 -14.80
CA ASN A 429 18.12 5.93 -14.29
C ASN A 429 19.30 5.11 -14.83
N LEU A 430 19.14 3.78 -14.89
CA LEU A 430 20.17 2.86 -15.39
C LEU A 430 20.37 2.94 -16.91
N PHE A 431 19.32 3.25 -17.67
CA PHE A 431 19.38 3.51 -19.11
C PHE A 431 20.41 4.60 -19.45
N GLU A 432 20.32 5.75 -18.78
CA GLU A 432 21.20 6.89 -19.03
C GLU A 432 22.68 6.54 -18.77
N ARG A 433 22.98 5.61 -17.84
CA ARG A 433 24.36 5.17 -17.58
C ARG A 433 24.92 4.34 -18.75
N SER A 434 24.05 3.54 -19.38
CA SER A 434 24.42 2.81 -20.60
C SER A 434 24.69 3.75 -21.77
N ASP A 435 23.98 4.88 -21.85
CA ASP A 435 24.19 5.89 -22.90
C ASP A 435 25.49 6.66 -22.70
N ASP A 436 25.74 7.09 -21.46
CA ASP A 436 26.92 7.86 -21.08
C ASP A 436 28.23 7.14 -21.38
N CYS A 437 28.36 5.86 -20.97
CA CYS A 437 29.60 5.12 -21.23
C CYS A 437 29.88 4.98 -22.73
N ARG A 438 28.84 4.72 -23.53
CA ARG A 438 28.93 4.57 -24.99
C ARG A 438 29.28 5.88 -25.67
N TRP A 439 28.70 6.99 -25.23
CA TRP A 439 28.98 8.29 -25.81
C TRP A 439 30.39 8.78 -25.48
N TRP A 440 30.82 8.64 -24.22
CA TRP A 440 32.15 9.10 -23.81
C TRP A 440 33.28 8.25 -24.39
N ALA A 441 33.03 6.98 -24.72
CA ALA A 441 33.98 6.16 -25.48
C ALA A 441 34.29 6.70 -26.89
N LEU A 442 33.40 7.56 -27.45
CA LEU A 442 33.58 8.19 -28.76
C LEU A 442 34.30 9.54 -28.71
N THR A 443 34.79 9.95 -27.54
CA THR A 443 35.55 11.19 -27.37
C THR A 443 36.83 11.14 -28.23
N PRO A 444 37.00 12.05 -29.21
CA PRO A 444 38.13 11.98 -30.16
C PRO A 444 39.50 11.97 -29.49
N GLU A 445 39.65 12.75 -28.42
CA GLU A 445 40.88 12.84 -27.62
C GLU A 445 41.24 11.51 -26.97
N LEU A 446 40.26 10.79 -26.43
CA LEU A 446 40.49 9.48 -25.81
C LEU A 446 40.90 8.43 -26.85
N ARG A 447 40.22 8.43 -28.00
CA ARG A 447 40.50 7.52 -29.12
C ARG A 447 41.91 7.75 -29.68
N ALA A 448 42.29 9.01 -29.89
CA ALA A 448 43.60 9.37 -30.42
C ALA A 448 44.72 9.03 -29.43
N ALA A 449 44.52 9.32 -28.14
CA ALA A 449 45.50 9.03 -27.09
C ALA A 449 45.80 7.53 -26.97
N LEU A 450 44.75 6.69 -26.90
CA LEU A 450 44.93 5.24 -26.75
C LEU A 450 45.39 4.52 -28.03
N ALA A 451 45.21 5.13 -29.20
CA ALA A 451 45.74 4.59 -30.45
C ALA A 451 47.25 4.88 -30.64
N GLY A 452 47.81 5.81 -29.86
CA GLY A 452 49.22 6.17 -29.90
C GLY A 452 50.15 5.11 -29.31
N PRO A 453 51.45 5.10 -29.68
CA PRO A 453 52.39 4.07 -29.25
C PRO A 453 52.78 4.12 -27.75
N GLU A 454 52.67 5.28 -27.08
CA GLU A 454 52.77 5.45 -25.62
C GLU A 454 51.96 6.68 -25.18
N CYS A 455 51.23 6.57 -24.06
CA CYS A 455 50.54 7.70 -23.44
C CYS A 455 51.54 8.50 -22.59
N ASP A 456 52.04 9.62 -23.10
CA ASP A 456 52.92 10.50 -22.33
C ASP A 456 52.15 11.23 -21.20
N TRP A 457 52.90 11.87 -20.30
CA TRP A 457 52.31 12.57 -19.15
C TRP A 457 51.32 13.66 -19.57
N GLU A 458 51.64 14.41 -20.64
CA GLU A 458 50.80 15.50 -21.13
C GLU A 458 49.47 14.98 -21.70
N THR A 459 49.50 13.85 -22.41
CA THR A 459 48.30 13.16 -22.90
C THR A 459 47.44 12.66 -21.73
N ASN A 460 48.04 12.06 -20.70
CA ASN A 460 47.30 11.59 -19.53
C ASN A 460 46.66 12.73 -18.72
N GLU A 461 47.35 13.86 -18.55
CA GLU A 461 46.79 15.06 -17.91
C GLU A 461 45.60 15.60 -18.70
N ARG A 462 45.69 15.62 -20.03
CA ARG A 462 44.56 16.04 -20.89
C ARG A 462 43.37 15.11 -20.75
N ILE A 463 43.59 13.79 -20.73
CA ILE A 463 42.52 12.81 -20.49
C ILE A 463 41.88 13.05 -19.13
N ASN A 464 42.69 13.17 -18.07
CA ASN A 464 42.19 13.42 -16.71
C ASN A 464 41.34 14.69 -16.65
N GLY A 465 41.79 15.79 -17.26
CA GLY A 465 41.02 17.04 -17.31
C GLY A 465 39.66 16.90 -18.00
N ILE A 466 39.56 16.10 -19.07
CA ILE A 466 38.29 15.79 -19.74
C ILE A 466 37.38 14.99 -18.80
N LEU A 467 37.91 13.94 -18.17
CA LEU A 467 37.11 13.09 -17.28
C LEU A 467 36.64 13.87 -16.04
N GLU A 468 37.48 14.71 -15.46
CA GLU A 468 37.12 15.57 -14.31
C GLU A 468 36.04 16.59 -14.69
N TYR A 469 36.14 17.18 -15.88
CA TYR A 469 35.10 18.06 -16.39
C TYR A 469 33.75 17.35 -16.52
N ILE A 470 33.74 16.16 -17.12
CA ILE A 470 32.55 15.32 -17.26
C ILE A 470 31.97 14.98 -15.88
N ASN A 471 32.79 14.44 -14.98
CA ASN A 471 32.31 13.98 -13.68
C ASN A 471 31.73 15.11 -12.83
N ARG A 472 32.22 16.35 -12.96
CA ARG A 472 31.62 17.51 -12.28
C ARG A 472 30.21 17.87 -12.78
N LEU A 473 29.88 17.57 -14.03
CA LEU A 473 28.54 17.81 -14.59
C LEU A 473 27.52 16.76 -14.15
N TYR A 474 27.98 15.56 -13.77
CA TYR A 474 27.14 14.41 -13.42
C TYR A 474 27.42 13.95 -11.98
N THR A 475 26.54 14.33 -11.07
CA THR A 475 26.61 14.01 -9.62
C THR A 475 26.42 12.53 -9.30
N VAL A 476 25.93 11.74 -10.25
CA VAL A 476 25.57 10.33 -10.09
C VAL A 476 26.76 9.36 -10.24
N TYR A 477 27.96 9.87 -10.53
CA TYR A 477 29.16 9.07 -10.72
C TYR A 477 30.23 9.42 -9.69
N THR A 478 30.74 8.41 -9.01
CA THR A 478 31.88 8.60 -8.09
C THR A 478 33.22 8.60 -8.81
N ARG A 479 33.31 7.90 -9.94
CA ARG A 479 34.55 7.71 -10.68
C ARG A 479 34.28 7.43 -12.16
N ILE A 480 35.07 8.04 -13.02
CA ILE A 480 35.19 7.71 -14.45
C ILE A 480 36.65 7.39 -14.71
N PHE A 481 36.93 6.28 -15.40
CA PHE A 481 38.31 5.87 -15.68
C PHE A 481 38.45 5.29 -17.08
N VAL A 482 39.66 5.39 -17.62
CA VAL A 482 40.03 4.90 -18.94
C VAL A 482 41.18 3.91 -18.77
N TYR A 483 41.11 2.80 -19.50
CA TYR A 483 42.12 1.74 -19.50
C TYR A 483 42.56 1.38 -20.91
N ASP A 484 43.81 0.95 -21.03
CA ASP A 484 44.40 0.53 -22.28
C ASP A 484 43.89 -0.83 -22.76
N VAL A 485 44.36 -1.27 -23.93
CA VAL A 485 43.97 -2.56 -24.52
C VAL A 485 44.31 -3.76 -23.64
N SER A 486 45.25 -3.64 -22.70
CA SER A 486 45.62 -4.69 -21.73
C SER A 486 44.75 -4.69 -20.47
N GLY A 487 43.89 -3.67 -20.31
CA GLY A 487 43.05 -3.48 -19.14
C GLY A 487 43.70 -2.66 -18.03
N CYS A 488 44.89 -2.08 -18.26
CA CYS A 488 45.57 -1.24 -17.29
C CYS A 488 44.94 0.17 -17.27
N ILE A 489 44.51 0.64 -16.10
CA ILE A 489 43.91 1.96 -15.92
C ILE A 489 44.99 3.02 -16.10
N VAL A 490 44.82 3.89 -17.09
CA VAL A 490 45.79 4.94 -17.45
C VAL A 490 45.36 6.33 -16.96
N ALA A 491 44.05 6.56 -16.80
CA ALA A 491 43.49 7.83 -16.37
C ALA A 491 42.21 7.61 -15.57
N CYS A 492 41.92 8.50 -14.62
CA CYS A 492 40.81 8.34 -13.69
C CYS A 492 40.43 9.66 -13.01
N THR A 493 39.14 9.89 -12.80
CA THR A 493 38.66 10.96 -11.91
C THR A 493 38.82 10.56 -10.45
N HIS A 494 39.12 11.54 -9.60
CA HIS A 494 39.24 11.45 -8.14
C HIS A 494 40.15 10.31 -7.59
N PRO A 495 41.17 10.62 -6.75
CA PRO A 495 41.85 9.57 -5.99
C PRO A 495 40.87 8.85 -5.05
N GLN A 496 41.17 7.61 -4.62
CA GLN A 496 40.39 6.92 -3.58
C GLN A 496 40.30 7.78 -2.31
N GLN A 497 39.30 7.53 -1.45
CA GLN A 497 39.09 8.31 -0.21
C GLN A 497 40.31 8.30 0.73
N ASP A 498 41.19 7.31 0.61
CA ASP A 498 42.45 7.18 1.35
C ASP A 498 43.65 7.86 0.65
N GLY A 499 43.44 8.51 -0.48
CA GLY A 499 44.46 9.18 -1.29
C GLY A 499 45.25 8.26 -2.22
N SER A 500 44.93 6.96 -2.28
CA SER A 500 45.57 6.03 -3.21
C SER A 500 44.99 6.15 -4.63
N SER A 501 45.83 5.93 -5.64
CA SER A 501 45.44 6.02 -7.04
C SER A 501 45.18 4.63 -7.61
N VAL A 502 44.06 4.48 -8.32
CA VAL A 502 43.75 3.26 -9.10
C VAL A 502 44.51 3.21 -10.43
N ILE A 503 45.21 4.29 -10.80
CA ILE A 503 46.03 4.35 -12.01
C ILE A 503 47.17 3.31 -11.89
N GLY A 504 47.37 2.53 -12.95
CA GLY A 504 48.32 1.42 -12.99
C GLY A 504 47.78 0.10 -12.46
N THR A 505 46.58 0.08 -11.86
CA THR A 505 45.85 -1.17 -11.59
C THR A 505 45.13 -1.66 -12.85
N SER A 506 44.67 -2.91 -12.86
CA SER A 506 43.93 -3.47 -14.00
C SER A 506 42.49 -3.78 -13.65
N ILE A 507 41.59 -3.61 -14.61
CA ILE A 507 40.23 -4.16 -14.53
C ILE A 507 40.26 -5.69 -14.54
N ASP A 508 39.19 -6.32 -14.11
CA ASP A 508 39.12 -7.78 -14.09
C ASP A 508 39.15 -8.37 -15.52
N ALA A 509 39.70 -9.57 -15.63
CA ALA A 509 39.93 -10.22 -16.92
C ALA A 509 38.63 -10.57 -17.67
N VAL A 510 37.54 -10.85 -16.94
CA VAL A 510 36.25 -11.22 -17.54
C VAL A 510 35.63 -9.98 -18.20
N THR A 511 35.59 -8.87 -17.48
CA THR A 511 35.15 -7.57 -18.02
C THR A 511 35.98 -7.16 -19.24
N LEU A 512 37.31 -7.28 -19.17
CA LEU A 512 38.18 -6.95 -20.31
C LEU A 512 37.87 -7.81 -21.54
N GLU A 513 37.65 -9.11 -21.36
CA GLU A 513 37.26 -10.01 -22.45
C GLU A 513 35.92 -9.61 -23.07
N GLN A 514 34.92 -9.28 -22.25
CA GLN A 514 33.60 -8.83 -22.72
C GLN A 514 33.70 -7.50 -23.47
N VAL A 515 34.46 -6.52 -22.96
CA VAL A 515 34.65 -5.21 -23.61
C VAL A 515 35.35 -5.37 -24.96
N ARG A 516 36.36 -6.23 -25.06
CA ARG A 516 37.03 -6.54 -26.33
C ARG A 516 36.12 -7.26 -27.34
N ALA A 517 35.10 -7.97 -26.86
CA ALA A 517 34.14 -8.68 -27.71
C ALA A 517 33.01 -7.79 -28.25
N LEU A 518 32.86 -6.56 -27.72
CA LEU A 518 31.89 -5.59 -28.23
C LEU A 518 32.16 -5.31 -29.71
N ARG A 519 31.10 -5.26 -30.53
CA ARG A 519 31.21 -5.23 -32.00
C ARG A 519 31.01 -3.84 -32.58
N THR A 520 30.16 -3.05 -31.94
CA THR A 520 29.76 -1.72 -32.41
C THR A 520 29.99 -0.65 -31.33
N GLU A 521 29.78 0.62 -31.68
CA GLU A 521 29.73 1.74 -30.72
C GLU A 521 28.42 1.82 -29.92
N GLN A 522 27.43 0.99 -30.27
CA GLN A 522 26.15 0.90 -29.56
C GLN A 522 26.18 -0.19 -28.48
N ASP A 523 27.16 -1.08 -28.52
CA ASP A 523 27.29 -2.17 -27.56
C ASP A 523 28.04 -1.67 -26.30
N TYR A 524 27.68 -2.24 -25.15
CA TYR A 524 28.28 -1.94 -23.86
C TYR A 524 28.28 -3.19 -22.98
N HIS A 525 29.01 -3.13 -21.86
CA HIS A 525 29.06 -4.19 -20.85
C HIS A 525 28.83 -3.61 -19.46
N VAL A 526 28.11 -4.32 -18.61
CA VAL A 526 27.85 -3.92 -17.22
C VAL A 526 28.43 -4.99 -16.29
N SER A 527 29.18 -4.55 -15.28
CA SER A 527 29.70 -5.45 -14.25
C SER A 527 28.57 -6.04 -13.41
N GLN A 528 28.84 -7.15 -12.72
CA GLN A 528 27.91 -7.65 -11.69
C GLN A 528 27.83 -6.68 -10.51
N PHE A 529 26.67 -6.63 -9.84
CA PHE A 529 26.46 -5.84 -8.62
C PHE A 529 27.20 -6.46 -7.42
N THR A 530 28.50 -6.19 -7.32
CA THR A 530 29.38 -6.82 -6.32
C THR A 530 30.33 -5.80 -5.70
N PRO A 531 30.83 -6.05 -4.47
CA PRO A 531 31.83 -5.21 -3.83
C PRO A 531 33.05 -5.00 -4.73
N THR A 532 33.48 -3.74 -4.90
CA THR A 532 34.64 -3.40 -5.73
C THR A 532 35.54 -2.34 -5.10
N PRO A 533 36.87 -2.48 -5.19
CA PRO A 533 37.81 -1.45 -4.70
C PRO A 533 37.63 -0.10 -5.41
N LEU A 534 37.10 -0.10 -6.64
CA LEU A 534 36.84 1.11 -7.41
C LEU A 534 35.74 1.99 -6.78
N TYR A 535 34.94 1.42 -5.86
CA TYR A 535 33.85 2.06 -5.13
C TYR A 535 33.95 1.78 -3.61
N GLY A 536 35.17 1.80 -3.06
CA GLY A 536 35.40 1.68 -1.61
C GLY A 536 34.92 0.35 -1.00
N ASP A 537 35.04 -0.74 -1.74
CA ASP A 537 34.61 -2.10 -1.38
C ASP A 537 33.09 -2.22 -1.09
N ALA A 538 32.29 -1.26 -1.56
CA ALA A 538 30.84 -1.36 -1.61
C ALA A 538 30.36 -1.92 -2.97
N SER A 539 29.14 -2.47 -3.00
CA SER A 539 28.54 -2.98 -4.23
C SER A 539 28.04 -1.85 -5.13
N THR A 540 28.37 -1.94 -6.42
CA THR A 540 27.84 -1.03 -7.44
C THR A 540 27.86 -1.66 -8.84
N TYR A 541 27.28 -0.97 -9.82
CA TYR A 541 27.43 -1.23 -11.24
C TYR A 541 28.55 -0.37 -11.82
N ILE A 542 29.39 -1.00 -12.66
CA ILE A 542 30.34 -0.30 -13.52
C ILE A 542 29.93 -0.57 -14.96
N TYR A 543 29.68 0.51 -15.71
CA TYR A 543 29.34 0.43 -17.12
C TYR A 543 30.59 0.66 -17.94
N HIS A 544 30.80 -0.22 -18.92
CA HIS A 544 31.98 -0.24 -19.77
C HIS A 544 31.60 -0.13 -21.25
N ALA A 545 32.39 0.64 -21.98
CA ALA A 545 32.32 0.71 -23.43
C ALA A 545 33.73 0.64 -24.04
N ALA A 546 33.82 0.07 -25.24
CA ALA A 546 35.07 -0.07 -25.96
C ALA A 546 35.49 1.25 -26.62
N ILE A 547 36.72 1.69 -26.37
CA ILE A 547 37.32 2.81 -27.10
C ILE A 547 37.99 2.23 -28.34
N ARG A 548 37.62 2.75 -29.51
CA ARG A 548 38.04 2.25 -30.82
C ARG A 548 38.99 3.22 -31.51
N ALA A 549 39.92 2.71 -32.30
CA ALA A 549 40.87 3.55 -33.04
C ALA A 549 40.11 4.56 -33.93
N PRO A 550 40.61 5.81 -34.10
CA PRO A 550 39.97 6.80 -34.97
C PRO A 550 39.83 6.32 -36.42
N GLU A 551 40.84 5.61 -36.93
CA GLU A 551 40.95 5.17 -38.33
C GLU A 551 40.31 3.81 -38.63
N ASP A 552 40.02 3.01 -37.59
CA ASP A 552 39.38 1.70 -37.73
C ASP A 552 38.46 1.43 -36.54
N GLU A 553 37.15 1.57 -36.77
CA GLU A 553 36.13 1.32 -35.75
C GLU A 553 36.07 -0.15 -35.30
N ARG A 554 36.71 -1.09 -36.01
CA ARG A 554 36.77 -2.50 -35.57
C ARG A 554 37.88 -2.73 -34.56
N LEU A 555 38.89 -1.86 -34.51
CA LEU A 555 40.04 -2.01 -33.64
C LEU A 555 39.77 -1.38 -32.28
N VAL A 556 39.61 -2.22 -31.25
CA VAL A 556 39.53 -1.78 -29.85
C VAL A 556 40.93 -1.45 -29.35
N VAL A 557 41.13 -0.22 -28.90
CA VAL A 557 42.42 0.30 -28.37
C VAL A 557 42.41 0.45 -26.85
N GLY A 558 41.26 0.26 -26.22
CA GLY A 558 41.08 0.27 -24.76
C GLY A 558 39.61 0.36 -24.41
N GLY A 559 39.30 0.89 -23.24
CA GLY A 559 37.91 1.09 -22.82
C GLY A 559 37.76 2.17 -21.77
N ILE A 560 36.51 2.58 -21.58
CA ILE A 560 36.09 3.47 -20.50
C ILE A 560 35.27 2.65 -19.50
N GLY A 561 35.37 3.00 -18.22
CA GLY A 561 34.53 2.49 -17.14
C GLY A 561 33.96 3.65 -16.34
N ILE A 562 32.65 3.63 -16.09
CA ILE A 562 31.96 4.62 -15.26
C ILE A 562 31.38 3.92 -14.03
N VAL A 563 31.75 4.40 -12.84
CA VAL A 563 31.36 3.83 -11.56
C VAL A 563 30.14 4.59 -11.06
N PHE A 564 28.99 3.92 -11.11
CA PHE A 564 27.72 4.48 -10.66
C PHE A 564 27.70 4.65 -9.14
N ASP A 565 27.15 5.75 -8.63
CA ASP A 565 26.98 5.98 -7.18
C ASP A 565 25.70 5.31 -6.67
N ALA A 566 25.68 3.96 -6.72
CA ALA A 566 24.46 3.17 -6.52
C ALA A 566 23.81 3.36 -5.15
N ALA A 567 24.61 3.52 -4.08
CA ALA A 567 24.08 3.60 -2.72
C ALA A 567 23.17 4.82 -2.48
N PRO A 568 23.63 6.08 -2.69
CA PRO A 568 22.77 7.25 -2.53
C PRO A 568 21.66 7.31 -3.58
N GLU A 569 21.90 6.94 -4.84
CA GLU A 569 20.90 7.04 -5.90
C GLU A 569 19.74 6.06 -5.69
N PHE A 570 20.01 4.79 -5.40
CA PHE A 570 18.94 3.83 -5.10
C PHE A 570 18.23 4.17 -3.78
N SER A 571 18.96 4.62 -2.76
CA SER A 571 18.34 5.06 -1.50
C SER A 571 17.38 6.24 -1.72
N ALA A 572 17.77 7.23 -2.52
CA ALA A 572 16.93 8.38 -2.85
C ALA A 572 15.67 7.96 -3.62
N MET A 573 15.77 6.99 -4.53
CA MET A 573 14.62 6.42 -5.24
C MET A 573 13.62 5.77 -4.29
N LEU A 574 14.12 4.88 -3.41
CA LEU A 574 13.27 4.18 -2.44
C LEU A 574 12.57 5.16 -1.50
N HIS A 575 13.31 6.06 -0.85
CA HIS A 575 12.74 7.02 0.09
C HIS A 575 11.81 8.03 -0.60
N GLY A 576 12.14 8.46 -1.82
CA GLY A 576 11.32 9.36 -2.63
C GLY A 576 9.94 8.77 -2.91
N ALA A 577 9.87 7.51 -3.35
CA ALA A 577 8.60 6.84 -3.64
C ALA A 577 7.74 6.57 -2.39
N LEU A 578 8.37 6.39 -1.22
CA LEU A 578 7.65 6.19 0.04
C LEU A 578 7.04 7.47 0.62
N ALA A 579 7.45 8.66 0.17
CA ALA A 579 6.94 9.96 0.61
C ALA A 579 6.85 10.12 2.14
N GLY A 580 7.75 9.49 2.90
CA GLY A 580 7.80 9.56 4.36
C GLY A 580 6.78 8.71 5.12
N LYS A 581 6.15 7.70 4.48
CA LYS A 581 5.32 6.69 5.17
C LYS A 581 6.18 5.91 6.18
N LYS A 582 5.91 6.09 7.47
CA LYS A 582 6.75 5.54 8.57
C LYS A 582 6.70 4.02 8.71
N ASP A 583 5.55 3.43 8.39
CA ASP A 583 5.31 1.99 8.54
C ASP A 583 5.49 1.23 7.22
N THR A 584 6.17 1.86 6.25
CA THR A 584 6.43 1.28 4.94
C THR A 584 7.93 1.13 4.71
N THR A 585 8.35 -0.05 4.28
CA THR A 585 9.72 -0.33 3.86
C THR A 585 9.76 -0.73 2.39
N ALA A 586 10.86 -0.41 1.71
CA ALA A 586 11.04 -0.74 0.30
C ALA A 586 12.45 -1.27 0.02
N PHE A 587 12.54 -2.14 -0.99
CA PHE A 587 13.75 -2.85 -1.38
C PHE A 587 13.86 -2.92 -2.89
N PHE A 588 15.08 -2.83 -3.41
CA PHE A 588 15.44 -3.41 -4.70
C PHE A 588 16.15 -4.73 -4.46
N ILE A 589 15.74 -5.78 -5.16
CA ILE A 589 16.34 -7.11 -5.06
C ILE A 589 16.58 -7.73 -6.43
N ASP A 590 17.49 -8.69 -6.52
CA ASP A 590 17.61 -9.56 -7.68
C ASP A 590 16.62 -10.73 -7.65
N ARG A 591 16.63 -11.55 -8.70
CA ARG A 591 15.81 -12.78 -8.84
C ARG A 591 16.12 -13.85 -7.80
N GLN A 592 17.26 -13.77 -7.11
CA GLN A 592 17.68 -14.70 -6.06
C GLN A 592 17.25 -14.24 -4.66
N GLY A 593 16.67 -13.03 -4.58
CA GLY A 593 16.26 -12.39 -3.33
C GLY A 593 17.40 -11.66 -2.62
N MET A 594 18.52 -11.38 -3.30
CA MET A 594 19.60 -10.60 -2.74
C MET A 594 19.25 -9.12 -2.80
N VAL A 595 19.47 -8.43 -1.68
CA VAL A 595 19.18 -7.00 -1.54
C VAL A 595 20.23 -6.18 -2.29
N ILE A 596 19.76 -5.38 -3.25
CA ILE A 596 20.54 -4.40 -4.01
C ILE A 596 20.49 -3.04 -3.30
N SER A 597 19.33 -2.67 -2.76
CA SER A 597 19.14 -1.48 -1.94
C SER A 597 17.95 -1.65 -0.99
N SER A 598 17.96 -0.93 0.14
CA SER A 598 17.00 -1.11 1.23
C SER A 598 16.76 0.21 1.98
N THR A 599 15.50 0.46 2.37
CA THR A 599 15.16 1.49 3.37
C THR A 599 15.19 0.94 4.80
N ASP A 600 15.31 -0.37 4.98
CA ASP A 600 15.41 -1.03 6.27
C ASP A 600 16.87 -1.32 6.63
N PRO A 601 17.44 -0.65 7.65
CA PRO A 601 18.84 -0.83 8.04
C PRO A 601 19.13 -2.23 8.60
N SER A 602 18.11 -2.99 9.02
CA SER A 602 18.29 -4.37 9.49
C SER A 602 18.56 -5.37 8.36
N ARG A 603 18.27 -4.98 7.11
CA ARG A 603 18.44 -5.78 5.90
C ARG A 603 19.31 -4.99 4.91
N PRO A 604 20.64 -4.92 5.16
CA PRO A 604 21.56 -4.14 4.33
C PRO A 604 21.76 -4.77 2.94
N VAL A 605 22.41 -4.02 2.05
CA VAL A 605 22.85 -4.50 0.73
C VAL A 605 23.64 -5.80 0.86
N GLY A 606 23.36 -6.76 -0.01
CA GLY A 606 23.95 -8.10 0.01
C GLY A 606 23.31 -9.07 1.02
N ALA A 607 22.36 -8.63 1.84
CA ALA A 607 21.53 -9.56 2.62
C ALA A 607 20.53 -10.29 1.72
N ARG A 608 20.02 -11.44 2.19
CA ARG A 608 18.95 -12.17 1.50
C ARG A 608 17.59 -11.83 2.12
N LEU A 609 16.65 -11.41 1.29
CA LEU A 609 15.27 -11.15 1.67
C LEU A 609 14.44 -12.42 1.45
N GLU A 610 13.79 -12.92 2.50
CA GLU A 610 12.90 -14.08 2.41
C GLU A 610 11.57 -13.67 1.77
N ILE A 611 11.34 -14.12 0.54
CA ILE A 611 10.15 -13.84 -0.26
C ILE A 611 9.66 -15.13 -0.91
N ASP A 612 8.34 -15.22 -1.12
CA ASP A 612 7.71 -16.30 -1.87
C ASP A 612 8.39 -16.48 -3.25
N PRO A 613 8.94 -17.66 -3.57
CA PRO A 613 9.55 -17.94 -4.87
C PRO A 613 8.66 -17.61 -6.07
N ALA A 614 7.33 -17.65 -5.92
CA ALA A 614 6.41 -17.28 -6.98
C ALA A 614 6.50 -15.78 -7.35
N LEU A 615 6.81 -14.91 -6.38
CA LEU A 615 7.02 -13.48 -6.60
C LEU A 615 8.37 -13.22 -7.29
N LEU A 616 9.41 -13.95 -6.88
CA LEU A 616 10.73 -13.91 -7.55
C LEU A 616 10.67 -14.36 -9.01
N ALA A 617 9.67 -15.17 -9.38
CA ALA A 617 9.44 -15.67 -10.73
C ALA A 617 8.48 -14.82 -11.57
N LEU A 618 8.04 -13.64 -11.11
CA LEU A 618 7.14 -12.77 -11.87
C LEU A 618 7.73 -12.41 -13.24
N PRO A 619 6.96 -12.48 -14.34
CA PRO A 619 7.43 -12.00 -15.64
C PRO A 619 7.84 -10.52 -15.59
N ASN A 620 8.80 -10.12 -16.41
CA ASN A 620 9.21 -8.72 -16.53
C ASN A 620 8.00 -7.82 -16.87
N GLY A 621 7.82 -6.73 -16.12
CA GLY A 621 6.68 -5.82 -16.22
C GLY A 621 5.41 -6.28 -15.52
N ALA A 622 5.40 -7.48 -14.92
CA ALA A 622 4.28 -7.92 -14.11
C ALA A 622 4.42 -7.43 -12.66
N SER A 623 3.29 -7.06 -12.09
CA SER A 623 3.16 -6.70 -10.68
C SER A 623 2.27 -7.70 -9.94
N ALA A 624 2.47 -7.79 -8.64
CA ALA A 624 1.61 -8.53 -7.73
C ALA A 624 1.57 -7.84 -6.36
N SER A 625 0.39 -7.90 -5.74
CA SER A 625 0.19 -7.47 -4.36
C SER A 625 -0.45 -8.57 -3.54
N ARG A 626 0.00 -8.76 -2.29
CA ARG A 626 -0.51 -9.80 -1.38
C ARG A 626 -0.46 -9.36 0.07
N ILE A 627 -1.32 -9.95 0.88
CA ILE A 627 -1.24 -9.85 2.34
C ILE A 627 -0.30 -10.95 2.85
N VAL A 628 0.69 -10.58 3.66
CA VAL A 628 1.73 -11.46 4.19
C VAL A 628 1.94 -11.21 5.69
N ILE A 629 2.64 -12.14 6.34
CA ILE A 629 3.22 -11.90 7.66
C ILE A 629 4.70 -11.56 7.46
N HIS A 630 5.10 -10.37 7.90
CA HIS A 630 6.48 -9.89 7.81
C HIS A 630 6.91 -9.39 9.20
N ASP A 631 8.00 -9.95 9.74
CA ASP A 631 8.55 -9.60 11.05
C ASP A 631 7.52 -9.57 12.19
N GLY A 632 6.65 -10.58 12.23
CA GLY A 632 5.61 -10.72 13.26
C GLY A 632 4.45 -9.73 13.12
N HIS A 633 4.35 -9.04 11.98
CA HIS A 633 3.27 -8.11 11.67
C HIS A 633 2.51 -8.57 10.43
N TYR A 634 1.21 -8.28 10.38
CA TYR A 634 0.47 -8.29 9.13
C TYR A 634 0.95 -7.15 8.25
N ALA A 635 1.32 -7.46 7.02
CA ALA A 635 1.81 -6.49 6.05
C ALA A 635 1.17 -6.71 4.68
N ILE A 636 1.07 -5.65 3.89
CA ILE A 636 0.78 -5.73 2.46
C ILE A 636 2.12 -5.64 1.73
N LEU A 637 2.39 -6.67 0.95
CA LEU A 637 3.52 -6.74 0.05
C LEU A 637 3.06 -6.30 -1.35
N GLY A 638 3.74 -5.33 -1.93
CA GLY A 638 3.73 -5.00 -3.36
C GLY A 638 5.05 -5.46 -3.98
N CYS A 639 4.99 -6.04 -5.17
CA CYS A 639 6.15 -6.56 -5.88
C CYS A 639 5.99 -6.35 -7.37
N THR A 640 7.01 -5.78 -8.01
CA THR A 640 7.03 -5.61 -9.46
C THR A 640 8.40 -5.94 -10.02
N ALA A 641 8.43 -6.67 -11.13
CA ALA A 641 9.66 -6.98 -11.86
C ALA A 641 9.94 -5.94 -12.95
N SER A 642 11.19 -5.49 -13.06
CA SER A 642 11.67 -4.55 -14.07
C SER A 642 11.32 -4.99 -15.49
N CYS A 643 10.99 -4.05 -16.37
CA CYS A 643 10.66 -4.32 -17.77
C CYS A 643 11.57 -3.61 -18.78
N GLY A 644 12.52 -2.82 -18.30
CA GLY A 644 13.36 -1.98 -19.14
C GLY A 644 12.71 -0.64 -19.49
N TYR A 645 13.47 0.19 -20.18
CA TYR A 645 13.03 1.51 -20.61
C TYR A 645 13.57 1.79 -22.01
N ARG A 646 12.66 2.09 -22.96
CA ARG A 646 12.98 2.26 -24.39
C ARG A 646 13.70 1.02 -24.94
N GLU A 647 14.92 1.15 -25.44
CA GLU A 647 15.75 0.04 -25.89
C GLU A 647 16.42 -0.74 -24.76
N PHE A 648 16.63 -0.13 -23.59
CA PHE A 648 17.38 -0.69 -22.48
C PHE A 648 16.65 -1.86 -21.82
N LYS A 649 17.32 -3.02 -21.73
CA LYS A 649 16.75 -4.32 -21.31
C LYS A 649 15.61 -4.86 -22.19
N VAL A 650 15.27 -4.16 -23.27
CA VAL A 650 14.19 -4.54 -24.19
C VAL A 650 14.77 -5.09 -25.50
N SER A 651 15.71 -4.36 -26.10
CA SER A 651 16.23 -4.68 -27.44
C SER A 651 17.73 -4.44 -27.61
N ASP A 652 18.39 -3.80 -26.64
CA ASP A 652 19.84 -3.55 -26.64
C ASP A 652 20.70 -4.78 -26.32
N GLY A 653 20.08 -5.87 -25.86
CA GLY A 653 20.73 -7.14 -25.55
C GLY A 653 21.20 -7.30 -24.11
N TYR A 654 21.13 -6.25 -23.28
CA TYR A 654 21.40 -6.34 -21.85
C TYR A 654 20.25 -7.03 -21.13
N ARG A 655 20.55 -7.86 -20.13
CA ARG A 655 19.54 -8.57 -19.35
C ARG A 655 19.96 -8.65 -17.89
N GLU A 656 19.23 -7.94 -17.07
CA GLU A 656 19.31 -8.02 -15.61
C GLU A 656 17.93 -7.68 -15.04
N ASP A 657 17.33 -8.69 -14.42
CA ASP A 657 16.02 -8.54 -13.82
C ASP A 657 16.18 -8.12 -12.36
N MET A 658 15.60 -6.98 -12.01
CA MET A 658 15.45 -6.53 -10.64
C MET A 658 13.98 -6.48 -10.26
N LEU A 659 13.70 -6.61 -8.98
CA LEU A 659 12.37 -6.47 -8.42
C LEU A 659 12.36 -5.35 -7.40
N ALA A 660 11.32 -4.52 -7.44
CA ALA A 660 11.01 -3.60 -6.36
C ALA A 660 9.98 -4.25 -5.43
N ILE A 661 10.27 -4.27 -4.13
CA ILE A 661 9.40 -4.80 -3.09
C ILE A 661 9.02 -3.67 -2.14
N VAL A 662 7.75 -3.60 -1.77
CA VAL A 662 7.22 -2.64 -0.79
C VAL A 662 6.43 -3.41 0.27
N PHE A 663 6.72 -3.19 1.54
CA PHE A 663 5.92 -3.68 2.66
C PHE A 663 5.25 -2.52 3.37
N ASP A 664 3.93 -2.54 3.49
CA ASP A 664 3.14 -1.62 4.34
C ASP A 664 2.63 -2.41 5.55
N ALA A 665 3.05 -2.06 6.77
CA ALA A 665 2.70 -2.80 7.98
C ALA A 665 1.39 -2.30 8.62
N PHE A 666 0.50 -3.22 9.02
CA PHE A 666 -0.83 -2.92 9.56
C PHE A 666 -0.97 -3.14 11.07
N GLY A 667 -0.17 -4.04 11.64
CA GLY A 667 -0.25 -4.36 13.06
C GLY A 667 0.36 -5.71 13.39
N THR A 668 0.58 -5.95 14.68
CA THR A 668 1.17 -7.21 15.16
C THR A 668 0.27 -8.40 14.89
N VAL A 669 0.87 -9.56 14.59
CA VAL A 669 0.14 -10.82 14.50
C VAL A 669 -0.43 -11.14 15.88
N ARG A 670 -1.75 -11.28 15.95
CA ARG A 670 -2.47 -11.71 17.15
C ARG A 670 -2.86 -13.16 16.98
N GLU A 671 -2.24 -14.06 17.74
CA GLU A 671 -2.74 -15.42 17.87
C GLU A 671 -4.03 -15.38 18.71
N ARG A 672 -5.19 -15.41 18.04
CA ARG A 672 -6.39 -15.90 18.70
C ARG A 672 -6.40 -17.41 18.53
N ASN A 673 -6.25 -18.14 19.64
CA ASN A 673 -6.51 -19.58 19.68
C ASN A 673 -7.98 -19.82 19.27
N GLY A 674 -8.22 -20.11 17.99
CA GLY A 674 -9.35 -20.89 17.46
C GLY A 674 -10.77 -20.57 17.97
N MET A 675 -11.09 -19.34 18.38
CA MET A 675 -12.41 -19.00 18.92
C MET A 675 -13.16 -17.99 18.03
N SER A 676 -13.45 -18.36 16.78
CA SER A 676 -14.55 -17.73 16.05
C SER A 676 -15.12 -18.56 14.90
N SER A 677 -15.53 -19.81 15.14
CA SER A 677 -16.70 -20.32 14.43
C SER A 677 -17.98 -19.86 15.16
N LYS A 678 -18.15 -18.54 15.31
CA LYS A 678 -19.39 -17.92 15.80
C LYS A 678 -20.43 -17.87 14.68
N ALA A 679 -20.73 -19.01 14.06
CA ALA A 679 -22.01 -19.17 13.40
C ALA A 679 -23.02 -19.25 14.54
N GLU A 680 -23.65 -18.11 14.87
CA GLU A 680 -24.67 -18.03 15.92
C GLU A 680 -25.67 -19.16 15.68
N ILE A 681 -25.69 -20.13 16.60
CA ILE A 681 -26.48 -21.34 16.47
C ILE A 681 -27.95 -20.94 16.67
N ALA A 682 -28.61 -20.55 15.58
CA ALA A 682 -30.02 -20.20 15.62
C ALA A 682 -30.85 -21.42 16.03
N MET A 683 -31.55 -21.32 17.16
CA MET A 683 -32.55 -22.31 17.55
C MET A 683 -33.81 -22.08 16.73
N THR A 684 -34.24 -23.09 15.99
CA THR A 684 -35.52 -23.02 15.27
C THR A 684 -36.65 -23.26 16.28
N PRO A 685 -37.59 -22.31 16.47
CA PRO A 685 -38.70 -22.51 17.38
C PRO A 685 -39.59 -23.64 16.84
N ASP A 686 -39.75 -24.71 17.62
CA ASP A 686 -40.65 -25.79 17.26
C ASP A 686 -42.08 -25.41 17.68
N SER A 687 -42.92 -25.15 16.69
CA SER A 687 -44.23 -24.48 16.85
C SER A 687 -45.34 -25.37 17.47
N MET A 688 -44.99 -26.53 18.04
CA MET A 688 -45.96 -27.55 18.49
C MET A 688 -45.84 -28.04 19.94
N ALA A 689 -44.90 -27.58 20.77
CA ALA A 689 -44.78 -28.06 22.15
C ALA A 689 -45.52 -27.17 23.15
N SER A 690 -46.75 -27.55 23.53
CA SER A 690 -47.53 -26.85 24.58
C SER A 690 -47.11 -27.22 26.03
N SER A 691 -46.23 -28.21 26.23
CA SER A 691 -45.65 -28.54 27.53
C SER A 691 -44.19 -29.02 27.39
N GLY A 692 -43.25 -28.14 27.76
CA GLY A 692 -41.81 -28.45 27.78
C GLY A 692 -41.09 -27.77 28.94
N HIS A 693 -39.87 -28.22 29.23
CA HIS A 693 -38.99 -27.65 30.25
C HIS A 693 -38.13 -26.54 29.63
N GLU A 694 -38.05 -25.41 30.32
CA GLU A 694 -37.23 -24.26 29.90
C GLU A 694 -35.80 -24.41 30.43
N PHE A 695 -34.82 -24.16 29.57
CA PHE A 695 -33.39 -24.25 29.92
C PHE A 695 -32.71 -22.92 29.65
N ALA A 696 -31.98 -22.41 30.64
CA ALA A 696 -31.08 -21.29 30.49
C ALA A 696 -29.80 -21.79 29.78
N THR A 697 -29.63 -21.43 28.50
CA THR A 697 -28.50 -21.88 27.67
C THR A 697 -27.41 -20.82 27.53
N PHE A 698 -26.16 -21.27 27.42
CA PHE A 698 -24.96 -20.44 27.38
C PHE A 698 -23.77 -21.21 26.81
N PHE A 699 -22.72 -20.50 26.40
CA PHE A 699 -21.50 -21.07 25.84
C PHE A 699 -20.37 -21.12 26.86
N ILE A 700 -19.58 -22.18 26.75
CA ILE A 700 -18.28 -22.32 27.38
C ILE A 700 -17.30 -22.71 26.27
N ASP A 701 -16.44 -21.77 25.88
CA ASP A 701 -15.42 -21.89 24.83
C ASP A 701 -15.95 -22.58 23.56
N GLY A 702 -17.08 -22.07 23.07
CA GLY A 702 -17.72 -22.51 21.83
C GLY A 702 -18.65 -23.73 21.97
N ALA A 703 -18.61 -24.47 23.08
CA ALA A 703 -19.55 -25.55 23.35
C ALA A 703 -20.82 -25.02 24.05
N LEU A 704 -21.99 -25.49 23.61
CA LEU A 704 -23.29 -25.05 24.11
C LEU A 704 -23.76 -25.91 25.30
N PHE A 705 -23.99 -25.26 26.42
CA PHE A 705 -24.50 -25.84 27.66
C PHE A 705 -25.87 -25.26 28.01
N GLY A 706 -26.58 -25.92 28.92
CA GLY A 706 -27.79 -25.40 29.52
C GLY A 706 -27.98 -25.89 30.94
N LEU A 707 -28.75 -25.13 31.73
CA LEU A 707 -29.25 -25.56 33.03
C LEU A 707 -30.75 -25.28 33.12
N PRO A 708 -31.53 -26.03 33.92
CA PRO A 708 -32.95 -25.76 34.07
C PRO A 708 -33.19 -24.31 34.49
N ALA A 709 -33.99 -23.59 33.72
CA ALA A 709 -34.14 -22.13 33.87
C ALA A 709 -34.70 -21.73 35.25
N GLU A 710 -35.42 -22.63 35.93
CA GLU A 710 -35.93 -22.43 37.29
C GLU A 710 -34.84 -22.21 38.35
N TYR A 711 -33.61 -22.68 38.11
CA TYR A 711 -32.48 -22.46 39.00
C TYR A 711 -31.68 -21.20 38.65
N ALA A 712 -31.86 -20.64 37.45
CA ALA A 712 -31.23 -19.39 37.05
C ALA A 712 -31.98 -18.20 37.67
N MET A 713 -31.24 -17.23 38.18
CA MET A 713 -31.81 -16.00 38.73
C MET A 713 -31.61 -14.81 37.79
N GLU A 714 -30.36 -14.48 37.51
CA GLU A 714 -29.96 -13.38 36.65
C GLU A 714 -28.52 -13.59 36.19
N ALA A 715 -28.14 -12.89 35.14
CA ALA A 715 -26.78 -12.81 34.65
C ALA A 715 -26.24 -11.39 34.79
N LEU A 716 -24.97 -11.28 35.16
CA LEU A 716 -24.23 -10.05 35.39
C LEU A 716 -22.90 -10.07 34.62
N PRO A 717 -22.31 -8.92 34.26
CA PRO A 717 -21.05 -8.89 33.53
C PRO A 717 -19.88 -9.39 34.40
N ALA A 718 -18.94 -10.12 33.81
CA ALA A 718 -17.78 -10.63 34.54
C ALA A 718 -16.87 -9.52 35.09
N SER A 719 -16.92 -8.31 34.51
CA SER A 719 -16.19 -7.14 35.00
C SER A 719 -16.67 -6.63 36.36
N GLU A 720 -17.85 -7.03 36.84
CA GLU A 720 -18.34 -6.71 38.19
C GLU A 720 -17.81 -7.67 39.27
N VAL A 721 -17.10 -8.73 38.88
CA VAL A 721 -16.51 -9.69 39.83
C VAL A 721 -15.34 -9.02 40.55
N SER A 722 -15.42 -8.98 41.88
CA SER A 722 -14.34 -8.53 42.74
C SER A 722 -13.41 -9.71 43.07
N PRO A 723 -12.13 -9.71 42.63
CA PRO A 723 -11.20 -10.77 42.96
C PRO A 723 -10.91 -10.77 44.46
N VAL A 724 -10.78 -11.95 45.06
CA VAL A 724 -10.53 -12.11 46.50
C VAL A 724 -9.31 -13.00 46.72
N SER A 725 -8.33 -12.54 47.50
CA SER A 725 -7.07 -13.26 47.79
C SER A 725 -7.22 -14.44 48.77
N MET A 726 -8.43 -14.94 48.98
CA MET A 726 -8.70 -16.04 49.92
C MET A 726 -8.34 -17.38 49.27
N HIS A 727 -7.29 -18.03 49.78
CA HIS A 727 -6.79 -19.31 49.30
C HIS A 727 -7.79 -20.43 49.64
N GLY A 728 -8.32 -21.12 48.61
CA GLY A 728 -9.26 -22.23 48.82
C GLY A 728 -9.41 -23.17 47.63
N ARG A 729 -9.89 -22.67 46.48
CA ARG A 729 -10.20 -23.45 45.27
C ARG A 729 -9.72 -22.71 44.02
N ALA A 730 -9.12 -23.41 43.06
CA ALA A 730 -8.55 -22.81 41.85
C ALA A 730 -9.65 -22.29 40.90
N GLU A 731 -10.81 -22.96 40.91
CA GLU A 731 -12.02 -22.55 40.20
C GLU A 731 -12.71 -21.31 40.78
N ARG A 732 -12.36 -20.84 41.98
CA ARG A 732 -13.06 -19.71 42.63
C ARG A 732 -12.41 -18.39 42.25
N ILE A 733 -13.09 -17.58 41.45
CA ILE A 733 -12.51 -16.37 40.84
C ILE A 733 -12.80 -15.08 41.62
N GLY A 734 -13.85 -15.04 42.45
CA GLY A 734 -14.15 -13.83 43.23
C GLY A 734 -15.53 -13.80 43.88
N LEU A 735 -15.94 -12.60 44.29
CA LEU A 735 -17.25 -12.28 44.85
C LEU A 735 -18.00 -11.31 43.95
N LEU A 736 -19.32 -11.41 43.94
CA LEU A 736 -20.20 -10.51 43.21
C LEU A 736 -21.47 -10.24 44.05
N ALA A 737 -22.05 -9.05 43.93
CA ALA A 737 -23.29 -8.68 44.61
C ALA A 737 -24.46 -8.68 43.60
N PRO A 738 -25.46 -9.56 43.75
CA PRO A 738 -26.64 -9.58 42.88
C PRO A 738 -27.42 -8.25 42.91
N GLN A 739 -28.05 -7.86 41.80
CA GLN A 739 -28.77 -6.57 41.71
C GLN A 739 -30.14 -6.60 42.42
N ARG A 740 -30.68 -7.78 42.69
CA ARG A 740 -32.06 -7.95 43.23
C ARG A 740 -32.23 -7.81 44.73
N ASP A 741 -31.13 -7.78 45.50
CA ASP A 741 -31.18 -7.61 46.95
C ASP A 741 -31.00 -6.13 47.33
N ASN A 742 -32.06 -5.33 47.12
CA ASN A 742 -32.03 -3.89 47.39
C ASN A 742 -32.04 -3.53 48.90
N GLU A 743 -32.21 -4.51 49.79
CA GLU A 743 -32.27 -4.27 51.24
C GLU A 743 -31.13 -4.95 52.05
N ASN A 744 -30.36 -5.88 51.46
CA ASN A 744 -29.16 -6.49 52.07
C ASN A 744 -28.23 -7.04 50.99
N LYS A 745 -27.13 -6.36 50.64
CA LYS A 745 -26.15 -6.83 49.64
C LYS A 745 -25.43 -8.11 50.11
N ASN A 746 -26.04 -9.26 49.91
CA ASN A 746 -25.42 -10.56 50.15
C ASN A 746 -24.50 -10.89 48.97
N PHE A 747 -23.19 -10.95 49.23
CA PHE A 747 -22.21 -11.35 48.23
C PHE A 747 -22.31 -12.86 47.94
N VAL A 748 -22.21 -13.23 46.67
CA VAL A 748 -22.15 -14.61 46.21
C VAL A 748 -20.76 -14.95 45.68
N TRP A 749 -20.31 -16.18 45.93
CA TRP A 749 -19.07 -16.70 45.37
C TRP A 749 -19.24 -16.99 43.89
N VAL A 750 -18.29 -16.54 43.08
CA VAL A 750 -18.24 -16.79 41.64
C VAL A 750 -17.19 -17.86 41.35
N PHE A 751 -17.60 -18.87 40.58
CA PHE A 751 -16.78 -20.00 40.16
C PHE A 751 -16.65 -20.04 38.64
N ASP A 752 -15.47 -20.36 38.14
CA ASP A 752 -15.18 -20.60 36.73
C ASP A 752 -15.72 -21.96 36.30
N LEU A 753 -16.87 -21.94 35.60
CA LEU A 753 -17.51 -23.15 35.12
C LEU A 753 -16.69 -23.83 34.01
N GLY A 754 -15.96 -23.07 33.20
CA GLY A 754 -15.06 -23.62 32.21
C GLY A 754 -13.87 -24.36 32.84
N HIS A 755 -13.34 -23.83 33.93
CA HIS A 755 -12.33 -24.51 34.76
C HIS A 755 -12.90 -25.77 35.41
N LEU A 756 -14.13 -25.72 35.94
CA LEU A 756 -14.79 -26.89 36.51
C LEU A 756 -15.02 -28.00 35.48
N ILE A 757 -15.29 -27.69 34.21
CA ILE A 757 -15.55 -28.72 33.21
C ILE A 757 -14.25 -29.27 32.61
N ARG A 758 -13.21 -28.45 32.47
CA ARG A 758 -12.01 -28.79 31.68
C ARG A 758 -10.71 -28.84 32.48
N GLY A 759 -10.70 -28.32 33.70
CA GLY A 759 -9.51 -28.16 34.54
C GLY A 759 -8.58 -27.01 34.11
N ILE A 760 -8.96 -26.19 33.13
CA ILE A 760 -8.16 -25.07 32.61
C ILE A 760 -8.92 -23.75 32.85
N PRO A 761 -8.29 -22.72 33.45
CA PRO A 761 -8.93 -21.43 33.66
C PRO A 761 -9.44 -20.82 32.35
N SER A 762 -10.66 -20.30 32.37
CA SER A 762 -11.27 -19.61 31.24
C SER A 762 -10.63 -18.23 31.03
N VAL A 763 -10.56 -17.79 29.77
CA VAL A 763 -10.16 -16.42 29.44
C VAL A 763 -11.35 -15.51 29.70
N ILE A 764 -11.16 -14.47 30.53
CA ILE A 764 -12.20 -13.48 30.83
C ILE A 764 -12.02 -12.28 29.90
N ASP A 765 -13.02 -12.00 29.09
CA ASP A 765 -13.10 -10.85 28.18
C ASP A 765 -14.40 -10.04 28.39
N ASN A 766 -14.64 -9.03 27.56
CA ASN A 766 -15.85 -8.19 27.65
C ASN A 766 -17.15 -8.97 27.40
N GLY A 767 -17.09 -10.09 26.68
CA GLY A 767 -18.25 -10.94 26.38
C GLY A 767 -18.57 -11.93 27.51
N SER A 768 -17.70 -12.05 28.52
CA SER A 768 -17.86 -13.00 29.63
C SER A 768 -18.93 -12.58 30.64
N HIS A 769 -19.72 -13.55 31.10
CA HIS A 769 -20.88 -13.33 31.97
C HIS A 769 -20.83 -14.22 33.22
N VAL A 770 -21.49 -13.77 34.29
CA VAL A 770 -21.72 -14.55 35.51
C VAL A 770 -23.19 -14.85 35.65
N ILE A 771 -23.58 -16.12 35.58
CA ILE A 771 -24.95 -16.57 35.84
C ILE A 771 -25.10 -16.85 37.34
N ILE A 772 -26.03 -16.16 37.98
CA ILE A 772 -26.42 -16.39 39.37
C ILE A 772 -27.40 -17.56 39.41
N VAL A 773 -27.02 -18.63 40.09
CA VAL A 773 -27.80 -19.86 40.22
C VAL A 773 -28.19 -20.04 41.68
N ARG A 774 -29.44 -20.46 41.92
CA ARG A 774 -29.98 -20.75 43.25
C ARG A 774 -30.50 -22.18 43.31
N TYR A 775 -30.08 -22.90 44.34
CA TYR A 775 -30.59 -24.23 44.67
C TYR A 775 -30.87 -24.32 46.17
N GLY A 776 -32.13 -24.54 46.53
CA GLY A 776 -32.58 -24.43 47.93
C GLY A 776 -32.33 -23.03 48.50
N ASN A 777 -31.64 -22.96 49.65
CA ASN A 777 -31.28 -21.70 50.32
C ASN A 777 -29.89 -21.16 49.93
N GLN A 778 -29.19 -21.80 48.99
CA GLN A 778 -27.83 -21.44 48.60
C GLN A 778 -27.82 -20.75 47.24
N THR A 779 -26.92 -19.78 47.06
CA THR A 779 -26.75 -19.03 45.81
C THR A 779 -25.27 -18.93 45.47
N LEU A 780 -24.93 -19.12 44.20
CA LEU A 780 -23.57 -19.01 43.67
C LEU A 780 -23.59 -18.36 42.28
N GLY A 781 -22.45 -17.84 41.85
CA GLY A 781 -22.22 -17.34 40.50
C GLY A 781 -21.40 -18.32 39.67
N LEU A 782 -21.75 -18.50 38.41
CA LEU A 782 -21.01 -19.31 37.43
C LEU A 782 -20.53 -18.41 36.29
N LEU A 783 -19.21 -18.28 36.15
CA LEU A 783 -18.61 -17.62 34.99
C LEU A 783 -18.79 -18.50 33.75
N VAL A 784 -19.31 -17.90 32.69
CA VAL A 784 -19.55 -18.50 31.37
C VAL A 784 -18.98 -17.59 30.30
N SER A 785 -18.61 -18.16 29.15
CA SER A 785 -18.03 -17.40 28.05
C SER A 785 -19.06 -16.45 27.43
N GLU A 786 -20.27 -16.93 27.12
CA GLU A 786 -21.33 -16.09 26.51
C GLU A 786 -22.74 -16.58 26.86
N LEU A 787 -23.73 -15.68 26.90
CA LEU A 787 -25.14 -16.03 27.02
C LEU A 787 -25.74 -16.38 25.67
N HIS A 788 -26.63 -17.38 25.64
CA HIS A 788 -27.33 -17.79 24.42
C HIS A 788 -28.82 -17.39 24.46
N ALA A 789 -29.70 -18.25 24.99
CA ALA A 789 -31.15 -18.02 25.05
C ALA A 789 -31.80 -18.87 26.18
N VAL A 790 -33.12 -18.71 26.39
CA VAL A 790 -33.91 -19.58 27.29
C VAL A 790 -34.98 -20.38 26.51
N PRO A 791 -34.58 -21.37 25.69
CA PRO A 791 -35.50 -22.21 24.92
C PRO A 791 -36.31 -23.17 25.79
N GLN A 792 -37.44 -23.62 25.24
CA GLN A 792 -38.29 -24.66 25.81
C GLN A 792 -38.13 -25.97 25.03
N PHE A 793 -37.92 -27.08 25.74
CA PHE A 793 -37.74 -28.41 25.13
C PHE A 793 -38.77 -29.41 25.66
N SER A 794 -39.31 -30.23 24.76
CA SER A 794 -40.17 -31.36 25.13
C SER A 794 -39.35 -32.48 25.77
N ALA A 795 -40.00 -33.32 26.59
CA ALA A 795 -39.35 -34.47 27.22
C ALA A 795 -38.71 -35.45 26.20
N ALA A 796 -39.23 -35.51 24.97
CA ALA A 796 -38.68 -36.37 23.91
C ALA A 796 -37.32 -35.88 23.37
N GLN A 797 -37.00 -34.60 23.54
CA GLN A 797 -35.73 -34.02 23.11
C GLN A 797 -34.63 -34.18 24.17
N ILE A 798 -35.00 -34.48 25.42
CA ILE A 798 -34.07 -34.63 26.53
C ILE A 798 -33.74 -36.11 26.66
N THR A 799 -32.49 -36.46 26.37
CA THR A 799 -32.00 -37.84 26.47
C THR A 799 -30.91 -37.93 27.53
N PRO A 800 -30.87 -39.00 28.35
CA PRO A 800 -29.75 -39.23 29.24
C PRO A 800 -28.46 -39.42 28.42
N THR A 801 -27.32 -39.05 29.00
CA THR A 801 -26.02 -39.26 28.37
C THR A 801 -25.78 -40.77 28.12
N PRO A 802 -25.09 -41.15 27.03
CA PRO A 802 -24.83 -42.56 26.70
C PRO A 802 -23.96 -43.28 27.74
N PHE A 803 -23.32 -42.54 28.65
CA PHE A 803 -22.52 -43.08 29.76
C PHE A 803 -23.33 -43.27 31.08
N GLY A 804 -24.64 -43.00 31.08
CA GLY A 804 -25.53 -42.95 32.25
C GLY A 804 -25.87 -44.29 32.94
N GLY A 805 -25.05 -45.32 32.82
CA GLY A 805 -25.21 -46.57 33.58
C GLY A 805 -24.89 -46.44 35.08
N HIS A 806 -24.13 -45.41 35.47
CA HIS A 806 -23.75 -45.11 36.85
C HIS A 806 -23.89 -43.60 37.12
N ALA A 807 -25.13 -43.16 37.41
CA ALA A 807 -25.49 -41.74 37.52
C ALA A 807 -25.03 -41.01 38.80
N ASP A 808 -24.14 -41.60 39.61
CA ASP A 808 -23.54 -40.92 40.76
C ASP A 808 -22.22 -40.27 40.33
N GLY A 809 -22.23 -38.97 40.01
CA GLY A 809 -21.00 -38.19 39.98
C GLY A 809 -20.67 -37.38 38.73
N MET A 810 -21.58 -37.17 37.77
CA MET A 810 -21.30 -36.39 36.55
C MET A 810 -21.98 -35.02 36.57
N LEU A 811 -21.24 -33.99 36.14
CA LEU A 811 -21.75 -32.61 36.01
C LEU A 811 -22.79 -32.48 34.89
N VAL A 812 -22.69 -33.32 33.85
CA VAL A 812 -23.60 -33.37 32.71
C VAL A 812 -24.28 -34.74 32.69
N THR A 813 -25.56 -34.78 33.03
CA THR A 813 -26.34 -36.04 33.14
C THR A 813 -27.28 -36.24 31.95
N GLN A 814 -27.57 -35.18 31.20
CA GLN A 814 -28.52 -35.18 30.10
C GLN A 814 -27.98 -34.40 28.89
N VAL A 815 -28.40 -34.81 27.70
CA VAL A 815 -28.16 -34.12 26.43
C VAL A 815 -29.49 -33.81 25.76
N ILE A 816 -29.67 -32.54 25.40
CA ILE A 816 -30.86 -32.04 24.71
C ILE A 816 -30.57 -32.01 23.21
N LYS A 817 -31.45 -32.63 22.42
CA LYS A 817 -31.41 -32.66 20.95
C LYS A 817 -32.29 -31.54 20.38
N ALA A 818 -31.66 -30.45 19.99
CA ALA A 818 -32.30 -29.30 19.35
C ALA A 818 -32.17 -29.36 17.81
N ASN A 819 -32.96 -28.56 17.09
CA ASN A 819 -32.96 -28.47 15.62
C ASN A 819 -33.03 -29.85 14.91
N GLY A 820 -33.97 -30.70 15.31
CA GLY A 820 -34.11 -32.06 14.74
C GLY A 820 -32.92 -32.99 15.02
N GLY A 821 -32.10 -32.69 16.04
CA GLY A 821 -30.93 -33.47 16.43
C GLY A 821 -29.60 -33.01 15.82
N GLN A 822 -29.60 -31.92 15.04
CA GLN A 822 -28.36 -31.33 14.50
C GLN A 822 -27.58 -30.52 15.55
N LEU A 823 -28.24 -30.11 16.64
CA LEU A 823 -27.63 -29.39 17.74
C LEU A 823 -27.76 -30.19 19.03
N LEU A 824 -26.65 -30.39 19.73
CA LEU A 824 -26.61 -31.05 21.03
C LEU A 824 -26.26 -30.04 22.12
N ILE A 825 -27.06 -29.99 23.17
CA ILE A 825 -26.86 -29.12 24.33
C ILE A 825 -26.59 -30.00 25.55
N GLN A 826 -25.50 -29.72 26.24
CA GLN A 826 -25.12 -30.44 27.45
C GLN A 826 -25.85 -29.82 28.65
N ALA A 827 -26.72 -30.59 29.30
CA ALA A 827 -27.51 -30.10 30.44
C ALA A 827 -26.78 -30.36 31.76
N ILE A 828 -26.52 -29.28 32.50
CA ILE A 828 -25.82 -29.30 33.78
C ILE A 828 -26.77 -29.72 34.90
N ASP A 829 -26.31 -30.68 35.69
CA ASP A 829 -26.99 -31.08 36.92
C ASP A 829 -26.68 -30.08 38.04
N VAL A 830 -27.62 -29.19 38.30
CA VAL A 830 -27.49 -28.13 39.30
C VAL A 830 -27.39 -28.70 40.72
N ALA A 831 -28.10 -29.79 41.02
CA ALA A 831 -28.04 -30.40 42.35
C ALA A 831 -26.65 -30.97 42.63
N TYR A 832 -26.06 -31.65 41.64
CA TYR A 832 -24.71 -32.18 41.73
C TYR A 832 -23.67 -31.05 41.84
N LEU A 833 -23.77 -30.01 41.00
CA LEU A 833 -22.89 -28.85 41.03
C LEU A 833 -22.83 -28.20 42.42
N PHE A 834 -23.99 -27.98 43.06
CA PHE A 834 -24.05 -27.41 44.41
C PHE A 834 -23.43 -28.34 45.46
N SER A 835 -23.68 -29.64 45.38
CA SER A 835 -23.06 -30.61 46.31
C SER A 835 -21.52 -30.56 46.25
N LYS A 836 -20.97 -30.40 45.05
CA LYS A 836 -19.53 -30.32 44.80
C LYS A 836 -18.90 -29.02 45.25
N LEU A 837 -19.57 -27.89 45.05
CA LEU A 837 -19.03 -26.57 45.37
C LEU A 837 -19.17 -26.20 46.85
N MET A 838 -20.13 -26.80 47.55
CA MET A 838 -20.44 -26.50 48.95
C MET A 838 -19.80 -27.47 49.95
N ASP A 839 -19.30 -28.63 49.52
CA ASP A 839 -18.50 -29.53 50.38
C ASP A 839 -17.10 -28.93 50.59
N SER A 840 -16.83 -28.46 51.81
CA SER A 840 -15.62 -27.71 52.17
C SER A 840 -14.39 -28.56 52.51
N GLU A 841 -14.36 -29.88 52.28
CA GLU A 841 -13.32 -30.76 52.88
C GLU A 841 -12.64 -31.83 52.01
N LYS A 842 -12.70 -31.83 50.66
CA LYS A 842 -11.86 -32.77 49.88
C LYS A 842 -11.18 -32.16 48.64
N PRO A 843 -9.85 -32.36 48.44
CA PRO A 843 -9.20 -32.16 47.15
C PRO A 843 -9.61 -33.27 46.17
N GLU A 844 -9.90 -32.91 44.92
CA GLU A 844 -10.38 -33.81 43.87
C GLU A 844 -9.27 -34.65 43.21
N PRO A 845 -9.57 -35.88 42.74
CA PRO A 845 -9.01 -36.41 41.50
C PRO A 845 -9.84 -35.94 40.29
N ALA A 846 -9.17 -35.79 39.14
CA ALA A 846 -9.66 -35.18 37.90
C ALA A 846 -11.05 -35.66 37.43
N ILE A 847 -11.84 -34.70 36.95
CA ILE A 847 -13.14 -34.89 36.31
C ILE A 847 -12.95 -35.65 35.00
N VAL A 848 -13.61 -36.81 34.88
CA VAL A 848 -13.70 -37.55 33.62
C VAL A 848 -14.94 -37.03 32.88
N VAL A 849 -14.69 -36.28 31.82
CA VAL A 849 -15.68 -35.83 30.83
C VAL A 849 -16.15 -37.00 29.97
#